data_AF-A0A8H7GPZ8-F1
#
_entry.id   AF-A0A8H7GPZ8-F1
#
_cell.length_a   1.000
_cell.length_b   1.000
_cell.length_c   1.000
_cell.angle_alpha   90.00
_cell.angle_beta   90.00
_cell.angle_gamma   90.00
#
_symmetry.space_group_name_H-M   'P 1'
#
loop_
_entity.id
_entity.type
_entity.pdbx_description
1 polymer ?
#
loop_
_entity_poly.entity_id
_entity_poly.type
_entity_poly.pdbx_seq_one_letter_code
_entity_poly.pdbx_strand_id
1 'polypeptide(L)'
;MALEISPLLALPLANEEQASIDDTRSGFTLELRVIKGFIKNRFWWLCALGIAAMVTLQLSFLPRTSPSRDFRRWHELRFTRTDVKRIFLVQLEIGVRGPDDKTVEQNLLSWLKQLSAVNGKSAPAAAGSPGAGDLTTFVESQMRSMGFVTTSHTYPVLEKLRSPISLSLDLIDGSSSRVLYSALLHEPGSETPAYYLFGRNGTVKANYVFCNTGSPHDFRILQEKSILLRHKIAIFSHALLSDFLLEDKIRMAESYGCVGTVVFGEKELGAAISRDYKPHTPPDQRFRLPVSFKDIEPVLNTLKPASAEFSNWLLSPNSTDDTLELQLTAVFSQAQLNATNIIASVDGVLHDSEIVIGAARDVLTSSNPLSGHAILLETMRRIGFLRKMGWKPLRPIRFVSWDASRSGGLGSLETVKDGDVFGKNLPVLAYINLDTDVVTGSHLSVDSNPLFNHIVKSTADLVPFPKNSTYYRRLLKDSAGEKETKVMDVLKENKYLDFDDDYSETEISLLHYWIKQNDGHINNKLGHTFAGKDSGTFQFQMDTPVVNLGFVPSPRYNDTLYIPESEAYSTKWVIDELDPHLDLHALLVRFLGLFVLSLSEHEVVDSRTRLYFLKAQQYFNQMLNANQPLIDLWSNTTVAYGFLKTTSLQYDIQEKKENWDGAITIYDIFSQLTDLFQMTVEQARTFDLYNQEVENLWTTDYPWYRMIRKIHVYAKFKVTNYKLLRLERELSQMVDWLEDQHDEILEDVTYHHFMFDVPQGVQSVREKEKRGAFAAFYEAFDDHSMEDIVKLAAAKYERLKAVYKKIT
;
A
#
# COMPACT_ATOMS: atom_id res chain seq x y z
N MET A 1 41.13 -7.88 70.91
CA MET A 1 41.88 -9.03 71.48
C MET A 1 43.03 -9.31 70.53
N ALA A 2 44.31 -9.17 70.86
CA ALA A 2 44.97 -8.99 72.14
C ALA A 2 46.25 -8.18 71.92
N LEU A 3 46.52 -7.22 72.79
CA LEU A 3 47.82 -6.59 72.96
C LEU A 3 47.98 -6.40 74.46
N GLU A 4 48.71 -7.31 75.10
CA GLU A 4 49.30 -7.05 76.40
C GLU A 4 50.79 -7.35 76.28
N ILE A 5 51.56 -6.28 76.33
CA ILE A 5 52.95 -6.31 76.74
C ILE A 5 53.02 -5.39 77.95
N SER A 6 53.51 -5.91 79.06
CA SER A 6 54.17 -5.07 80.05
C SER A 6 55.24 -5.84 80.83
N PRO A 7 56.24 -5.11 81.34
CA PRO A 7 57.63 -5.51 81.31
C PRO A 7 58.15 -5.81 82.72
N LEU A 8 59.07 -6.76 82.85
CA LEU A 8 59.85 -6.91 84.08
C LEU A 8 61.08 -7.74 83.79
N LEU A 9 62.21 -7.06 83.63
CA LEU A 9 63.53 -7.53 84.04
C LEU A 9 64.44 -6.31 84.11
N ALA A 10 64.68 -5.84 85.33
CA ALA A 10 65.63 -4.78 85.62
C ALA A 10 66.96 -5.39 86.10
N LEU A 11 68.03 -5.06 85.36
CA LEU A 11 69.42 -4.83 85.78
C LEU A 11 70.27 -6.04 86.26
N PRO A 12 71.62 -5.93 86.31
CA PRO A 12 72.56 -4.98 85.66
C PRO A 12 73.81 -5.65 85.03
N LEU A 13 74.78 -4.82 84.60
CA LEU A 13 76.23 -5.04 84.38
C LEU A 13 76.62 -4.87 82.90
N ALA A 14 77.06 -3.68 82.45
CA ALA A 14 78.32 -2.97 82.71
C ALA A 14 79.48 -3.42 81.78
N ASN A 15 79.88 -2.44 80.98
CA ASN A 15 81.21 -2.14 80.45
C ASN A 15 81.71 -2.82 79.14
N GLU A 16 82.10 -1.92 78.22
CA GLU A 16 83.12 -2.03 77.16
C GLU A 16 82.76 -2.33 75.69
N GLU A 17 81.50 -2.57 75.31
CA GLU A 17 81.16 -2.84 73.88
C GLU A 17 80.41 -1.71 73.13
N GLN A 18 80.40 -0.48 73.63
CA GLN A 18 79.52 0.57 73.08
C GLN A 18 80.01 1.26 71.79
N ALA A 19 81.29 1.12 71.41
CA ALA A 19 81.87 1.91 70.30
C ALA A 19 81.84 1.23 68.92
N SER A 20 81.65 -0.09 68.82
CA SER A 20 81.55 -0.82 67.54
C SER A 20 80.10 -1.12 67.11
N ILE A 21 79.15 -0.96 68.03
CA ILE A 21 77.72 -1.27 67.82
C ILE A 21 76.94 -0.07 67.24
N ASP A 22 77.39 1.17 67.49
CA ASP A 22 76.72 2.37 66.99
C ASP A 22 77.00 2.66 65.50
N ASP A 23 78.20 2.35 65.01
CA ASP A 23 78.53 2.52 63.58
C ASP A 23 77.90 1.42 62.69
N THR A 24 77.73 0.21 63.24
CA THR A 24 76.98 -0.85 62.57
C THR A 24 75.47 -0.58 62.59
N ARG A 25 74.91 0.01 63.65
CA ARG A 25 73.51 0.46 63.69
C ARG A 25 73.21 1.65 62.77
N SER A 26 74.13 2.60 62.61
CA SER A 26 73.95 3.76 61.73
C SER A 26 73.96 3.35 60.25
N GLY A 27 74.87 2.44 59.86
CA GLY A 27 74.89 1.82 58.53
C GLY A 27 73.65 0.97 58.24
N PHE A 28 73.23 0.13 59.19
CA PHE A 28 72.02 -0.71 59.05
C PHE A 28 70.75 0.13 58.89
N THR A 29 70.65 1.26 59.59
CA THR A 29 69.47 2.14 59.52
C THR A 29 69.44 2.98 58.24
N LEU A 30 70.61 3.32 57.68
CA LEU A 30 70.72 3.98 56.38
C LEU A 30 70.39 3.00 55.23
N GLU A 31 70.92 1.78 55.28
CA GLU A 31 70.56 0.70 54.34
C GLU A 31 69.09 0.33 54.43
N LEU A 32 68.51 0.21 55.63
CA LEU A 32 67.06 -0.02 55.82
C LEU A 32 66.20 1.11 55.26
N ARG A 33 66.67 2.37 55.29
CA ARG A 33 65.93 3.52 54.73
C ARG A 33 66.00 3.55 53.21
N VAL A 34 67.17 3.20 52.63
CA VAL A 34 67.35 3.02 51.18
C VAL A 34 66.51 1.83 50.70
N ILE A 35 66.52 0.71 51.42
CA ILE A 35 65.69 -0.48 51.14
C ILE A 35 64.20 -0.15 51.28
N LYS A 36 63.76 0.59 52.31
CA LYS A 36 62.36 1.04 52.44
C LYS A 36 61.93 1.97 51.30
N GLY A 37 62.78 2.89 50.86
CA GLY A 37 62.53 3.75 49.70
C GLY A 37 62.48 2.95 48.39
N PHE A 38 63.38 1.98 48.23
CA PHE A 38 63.47 1.07 47.09
C PHE A 38 62.25 0.14 47.00
N ILE A 39 61.78 -0.40 48.13
CA ILE A 39 60.57 -1.23 48.23
C ILE A 39 59.32 -0.39 47.98
N LYS A 40 59.24 0.85 48.48
CA LYS A 40 58.07 1.73 48.29
C LYS A 40 57.81 2.05 46.82
N ASN A 41 58.86 2.34 46.04
CA ASN A 41 58.71 2.61 44.61
C ASN A 41 58.37 1.35 43.79
N ARG A 42 58.88 0.18 44.19
CA ARG A 42 58.54 -1.11 43.56
C ARG A 42 57.15 -1.64 43.95
N PHE A 43 56.68 -1.31 45.14
CA PHE A 43 55.33 -1.65 45.61
C PHE A 43 54.26 -1.02 44.73
N TRP A 44 54.40 0.27 44.40
CA TRP A 44 53.49 0.94 43.48
C TRP A 44 53.54 0.36 42.06
N TRP A 45 54.71 -0.07 41.59
CA TRP A 45 54.85 -0.79 40.32
C TRP A 45 54.17 -2.16 40.35
N LEU A 46 54.28 -2.92 41.44
CA LEU A 46 53.58 -4.20 41.63
C LEU A 46 52.07 -4.02 41.72
N CYS A 47 51.58 -3.00 42.44
CA CYS A 47 50.17 -2.65 42.47
C CYS A 47 49.66 -2.22 41.09
N ALA A 48 50.41 -1.39 40.35
CA ALA A 48 50.05 -0.98 39.00
C ALA A 48 50.05 -2.17 38.03
N LEU A 49 51.01 -3.08 38.13
CA LEU A 49 51.08 -4.30 37.32
C LEU A 49 49.95 -5.28 37.68
N GLY A 50 49.62 -5.40 38.97
CA GLY A 50 48.47 -6.18 39.43
C GLY A 50 47.14 -5.62 38.94
N ILE A 51 46.95 -4.29 39.00
CA ILE A 51 45.78 -3.62 38.42
C ILE A 51 45.73 -3.82 36.91
N ALA A 52 46.86 -3.64 36.21
CA ALA A 52 46.94 -3.85 34.77
C ALA A 52 46.60 -5.31 34.40
N ALA A 53 47.11 -6.30 35.15
CA ALA A 53 46.78 -7.71 34.95
C ALA A 53 45.30 -8.01 35.24
N MET A 54 44.71 -7.38 36.25
CA MET A 54 43.29 -7.53 36.57
C MET A 54 42.40 -6.91 35.49
N VAL A 55 42.79 -5.75 34.96
CA VAL A 55 42.10 -5.08 33.84
C VAL A 55 42.24 -5.89 32.55
N THR A 56 43.44 -6.39 32.21
CA THR A 56 43.62 -7.23 31.01
C THR A 56 42.84 -8.53 31.11
N LEU A 57 42.76 -9.13 32.29
CA LEU A 57 41.95 -10.33 32.54
C LEU A 57 40.46 -10.01 32.37
N GLN A 58 39.95 -8.95 32.99
CA GLN A 58 38.56 -8.51 32.82
C GLN A 58 38.22 -8.19 31.36
N LEU A 59 39.10 -7.47 30.66
CA LEU A 59 38.94 -7.17 29.24
C LEU A 59 38.96 -8.46 28.41
N SER A 60 39.87 -9.39 28.65
CA SER A 60 39.96 -10.65 27.89
C SER A 60 38.70 -11.53 28.02
N PHE A 61 38.01 -11.45 29.16
CA PHE A 61 36.78 -12.17 29.44
C PHE A 61 35.50 -11.35 29.24
N LEU A 62 35.58 -10.13 28.71
CA LEU A 62 34.37 -9.40 28.34
C LEU A 62 33.55 -10.21 27.32
N PRO A 63 32.22 -10.31 27.51
CA PRO A 63 31.39 -11.10 26.63
C PRO A 63 31.45 -10.53 25.21
N ARG A 64 31.56 -11.43 24.22
CA ARG A 64 31.45 -11.06 22.80
C ARG A 64 30.04 -10.53 22.55
N THR A 65 29.93 -9.49 21.75
CA THR A 65 28.63 -8.89 21.40
C THR A 65 28.58 -8.61 19.91
N SER A 66 27.40 -8.78 19.32
CA SER A 66 27.11 -8.37 17.95
C SER A 66 26.75 -6.88 17.85
N PRO A 67 26.97 -6.25 16.67
CA PRO A 67 26.49 -4.90 16.40
C PRO A 67 24.99 -4.74 16.66
N SER A 68 24.17 -5.71 16.27
CA SER A 68 22.72 -5.73 16.57
C SER A 68 22.44 -5.66 18.07
N ARG A 69 23.12 -6.48 18.88
CA ARG A 69 22.89 -6.51 20.33
C ARG A 69 23.34 -5.22 21.01
N ASP A 70 24.46 -4.66 20.59
CA ASP A 70 24.95 -3.38 21.11
C ASP A 70 23.99 -2.24 20.74
N PHE A 71 23.55 -2.19 19.47
CA PHE A 71 22.56 -1.22 18.99
C PHE A 71 21.25 -1.31 19.78
N ARG A 72 20.70 -2.52 19.94
CA ARG A 72 19.48 -2.75 20.73
C ARG A 72 19.65 -2.31 22.17
N ARG A 73 20.81 -2.57 22.80
CA ARG A 73 21.10 -2.12 24.17
C ARG A 73 21.16 -0.60 24.28
N TRP A 74 21.83 0.07 23.34
CA TRP A 74 21.94 1.55 23.34
C TRP A 74 20.58 2.24 23.20
N HIS A 75 19.64 1.60 22.51
CA HIS A 75 18.28 2.12 22.32
C HIS A 75 17.24 1.49 23.26
N GLU A 76 17.69 0.74 24.28
CA GLU A 76 16.85 0.09 25.29
C GLU A 76 15.78 -0.85 24.71
N LEU A 77 16.07 -1.48 23.56
CA LEU A 77 15.21 -2.44 22.90
C LEU A 77 15.29 -3.79 23.64
N ARG A 78 14.25 -4.08 24.43
CA ARG A 78 14.21 -5.28 25.30
C ARG A 78 13.70 -6.54 24.61
N PHE A 79 12.81 -6.38 23.63
CA PHE A 79 12.18 -7.50 22.95
C PHE A 79 12.99 -7.91 21.72
N THR A 80 13.07 -9.23 21.48
CA THR A 80 13.56 -9.76 20.20
C THR A 80 12.46 -9.71 19.15
N ARG A 81 12.81 -9.81 17.86
CA ARG A 81 11.83 -9.84 16.75
C ARG A 81 10.77 -10.95 16.97
N THR A 82 11.22 -12.12 17.44
CA THR A 82 10.35 -13.26 17.76
C THR A 82 9.46 -13.01 18.96
N ASP A 83 9.97 -12.34 20.01
CA ASP A 83 9.17 -12.00 21.18
C ASP A 83 8.05 -11.03 20.80
N VAL A 84 8.36 -9.99 20.02
CA VAL A 84 7.36 -9.00 19.57
C VAL A 84 6.24 -9.70 18.78
N LYS A 85 6.58 -10.52 17.79
CA LYS A 85 5.60 -11.25 16.97
C LYS A 85 4.78 -12.23 17.82
N ARG A 86 5.41 -12.98 18.71
CA ARG A 86 4.73 -13.93 19.61
C ARG A 86 3.78 -13.21 20.56
N ILE A 87 4.26 -12.18 21.25
CA ILE A 87 3.45 -11.39 22.18
C ILE A 87 2.26 -10.76 21.46
N PHE A 88 2.45 -10.29 20.23
CA PHE A 88 1.36 -9.75 19.41
C PHE A 88 0.34 -10.82 19.02
N LEU A 89 0.79 -11.99 18.55
CA LEU A 89 -0.09 -13.11 18.19
C LEU A 89 -0.90 -13.62 19.37
N VAL A 90 -0.27 -13.80 20.55
CA VAL A 90 -0.96 -14.25 21.76
C VAL A 90 -2.09 -13.30 22.16
N GLN A 91 -1.93 -11.98 21.95
CA GLN A 91 -3.01 -11.01 22.20
C GLN A 91 -4.17 -11.10 21.22
N LEU A 92 -3.96 -11.75 20.08
CA LEU A 92 -4.89 -11.84 18.97
C LEU A 92 -5.42 -13.27 18.76
N GLU A 93 -5.02 -14.23 19.59
CA GLU A 93 -5.55 -15.59 19.57
C GLU A 93 -7.08 -15.60 19.59
N ILE A 94 -7.67 -16.54 18.85
CA ILE A 94 -9.11 -16.62 18.67
C ILE A 94 -9.77 -16.88 20.03
N GLY A 95 -10.73 -16.02 20.40
CA GLY A 95 -11.46 -16.14 21.67
C GLY A 95 -10.68 -15.67 22.91
N VAL A 96 -9.41 -15.27 22.78
CA VAL A 96 -8.65 -14.71 23.90
C VAL A 96 -9.12 -13.28 24.19
N ARG A 97 -9.40 -13.02 25.47
CA ARG A 97 -9.82 -11.71 25.94
C ARG A 97 -8.59 -10.83 26.17
N GLY A 98 -8.64 -9.61 25.65
CA GLY A 98 -7.63 -8.60 25.92
C GLY A 98 -7.73 -8.02 27.33
N PRO A 99 -6.88 -7.03 27.66
CA PRO A 99 -6.91 -6.34 28.95
C PRO A 99 -8.27 -5.73 29.31
N ASP A 100 -9.07 -5.39 28.30
CA ASP A 100 -10.39 -4.78 28.45
C ASP A 100 -11.51 -5.83 28.61
N ASP A 101 -11.17 -7.10 28.90
CA ASP A 101 -12.06 -8.27 29.03
C ASP A 101 -12.94 -8.54 27.80
N LYS A 102 -12.47 -8.12 26.62
CA LYS A 102 -13.14 -8.30 25.31
C LYS A 102 -12.25 -9.00 24.31
N THR A 103 -12.83 -9.83 23.46
CA THR A 103 -12.12 -10.45 22.31
C THR A 103 -11.87 -9.42 21.20
N VAL A 104 -11.05 -9.76 20.21
CA VAL A 104 -10.79 -8.90 19.03
C VAL A 104 -12.09 -8.61 18.28
N GLU A 105 -12.89 -9.66 18.07
CA GLU A 105 -14.16 -9.64 17.35
C GLU A 105 -15.18 -8.75 18.06
N GLN A 106 -15.25 -8.80 19.40
CA GLN A 106 -16.13 -7.92 20.18
C GLN A 106 -15.72 -6.45 20.10
N ASN A 107 -14.42 -6.16 20.06
CA ASN A 107 -13.93 -4.80 19.89
C ASN A 107 -14.20 -4.29 18.47
N LEU A 108 -13.97 -5.12 17.45
CA LEU A 108 -14.33 -4.81 16.06
C LEU A 108 -15.83 -4.52 15.91
N LEU A 109 -16.69 -5.35 16.50
CA LEU A 109 -18.13 -5.10 16.52
C LEU A 109 -18.46 -3.75 17.16
N SER A 110 -17.76 -3.38 18.23
CA SER A 110 -17.94 -2.08 18.87
C SER A 110 -17.48 -0.92 17.98
N TRP A 111 -16.36 -1.08 17.25
CA TRP A 111 -15.89 -0.08 16.29
C TRP A 111 -16.86 0.12 15.14
N LEU A 112 -17.30 -0.97 14.49
CA LEU A 112 -18.26 -0.91 13.38
C LEU A 112 -19.56 -0.19 13.81
N LYS A 113 -20.08 -0.52 15.01
CA LYS A 113 -21.29 0.12 15.56
C LYS A 113 -21.07 1.60 15.89
N GLN A 114 -19.94 1.96 16.49
CA GLN A 114 -19.65 3.35 16.84
C GLN A 114 -19.42 4.21 15.60
N LEU A 115 -18.63 3.72 14.65
CA LEU A 115 -18.36 4.42 13.39
C LEU A 115 -19.65 4.61 12.58
N SER A 116 -20.45 3.56 12.41
CA SER A 116 -21.75 3.66 11.76
C SER A 116 -22.70 4.62 12.50
N ALA A 117 -22.72 4.59 13.83
CA ALA A 117 -23.53 5.51 14.62
C ALA A 117 -23.07 6.97 14.52
N VAL A 118 -21.78 7.24 14.31
CA VAL A 118 -21.29 8.61 14.07
C VAL A 118 -21.60 9.04 12.64
N ASN A 119 -21.38 8.16 11.66
CA ASN A 119 -21.65 8.42 10.24
C ASN A 119 -23.15 8.70 9.99
N GLY A 120 -24.05 7.98 10.67
CA GLY A 120 -25.50 8.13 10.52
C GLY A 120 -26.17 9.24 11.36
N LYS A 121 -25.42 10.08 12.10
CA LYS A 121 -26.00 11.15 12.93
C LYS A 121 -26.47 12.37 12.15
N SER A 122 -25.70 12.72 11.13
CA SER A 122 -25.82 13.99 10.40
C SER A 122 -26.14 13.65 8.94
N ALA A 123 -25.36 14.18 8.00
CA ALA A 123 -25.32 13.72 6.62
C ALA A 123 -24.19 12.68 6.45
N PRO A 124 -24.17 11.89 5.35
CA PRO A 124 -23.03 11.06 5.01
C PRO A 124 -21.72 11.83 5.13
N ALA A 125 -20.69 11.15 5.61
CA ALA A 125 -19.37 11.73 5.80
C ALA A 125 -18.60 11.91 4.47
N ALA A 126 -19.25 12.47 3.45
CA ALA A 126 -18.57 12.92 2.24
C ALA A 126 -17.62 14.09 2.56
N ALA A 127 -16.54 14.23 1.78
CA ALA A 127 -15.54 15.26 1.99
C ALA A 127 -16.15 16.66 2.20
N GLY A 128 -15.70 17.35 3.26
CA GLY A 128 -16.18 18.70 3.62
C GLY A 128 -17.62 18.77 4.15
N SER A 129 -18.33 17.65 4.33
CA SER A 129 -19.66 17.63 4.94
C SER A 129 -19.59 17.79 6.47
N PRO A 130 -20.69 18.19 7.14
CA PRO A 130 -20.77 18.16 8.60
C PRO A 130 -20.49 16.77 9.19
N GLY A 131 -20.96 15.71 8.53
CA GLY A 131 -20.71 14.33 8.96
C GLY A 131 -19.23 13.94 8.87
N ALA A 132 -18.49 14.47 7.89
CA ALA A 132 -17.04 14.31 7.84
C ALA A 132 -16.36 14.98 9.04
N GLY A 133 -16.84 16.14 9.49
CA GLY A 133 -16.36 16.81 10.70
C GLY A 133 -16.59 15.99 11.98
N ASP A 134 -17.76 15.37 12.11
CA ASP A 134 -18.11 14.49 13.23
C ASP A 134 -17.18 13.27 13.30
N LEU A 135 -16.97 12.58 12.16
CA LEU A 135 -16.04 11.46 12.08
C LEU A 135 -14.59 11.88 12.29
N THR A 136 -14.19 13.06 11.78
CA THR A 136 -12.83 13.60 11.99
C THR A 136 -12.55 13.77 13.48
N THR A 137 -13.46 14.44 14.19
CA THR A 137 -13.36 14.67 15.63
C THR A 137 -13.35 13.35 16.40
N PHE A 138 -14.22 12.42 16.02
CA PHE A 138 -14.28 11.09 16.63
C PHE A 138 -12.95 10.34 16.46
N VAL A 139 -12.47 10.16 15.22
CA VAL A 139 -11.23 9.41 14.93
C VAL A 139 -10.02 10.05 15.61
N GLU A 140 -9.88 11.38 15.53
CA GLU A 140 -8.77 12.10 16.18
C GLU A 140 -8.79 11.90 17.70
N SER A 141 -9.98 11.95 18.32
CA SER A 141 -10.13 11.69 19.76
C SER A 141 -9.76 10.25 20.15
N GLN A 142 -10.15 9.26 19.33
CA GLN A 142 -9.81 7.85 19.59
C GLN A 142 -8.30 7.63 19.48
N MET A 143 -7.66 8.14 18.43
CA MET A 143 -6.20 8.05 18.25
C MET A 143 -5.43 8.68 19.42
N ARG A 144 -5.83 9.88 19.85
CA ARG A 144 -5.22 10.55 21.02
C ARG A 144 -5.45 9.77 22.32
N SER A 145 -6.66 9.25 22.54
CA SER A 145 -6.99 8.48 23.75
C SER A 145 -6.15 7.21 23.90
N MET A 146 -5.74 6.61 22.79
CA MET A 146 -4.84 5.45 22.75
C MET A 146 -3.36 5.80 22.99
N GLY A 147 -3.01 7.08 23.14
CA GLY A 147 -1.65 7.55 23.45
C GLY A 147 -0.73 7.68 22.23
N PHE A 148 -1.30 7.92 21.05
CA PHE A 148 -0.53 8.24 19.84
C PHE A 148 -0.34 9.75 19.70
N VAL A 149 0.79 10.15 19.09
CA VAL A 149 1.03 11.56 18.72
C VAL A 149 0.21 11.83 17.47
N THR A 150 -0.80 12.70 17.57
CA THR A 150 -1.79 12.89 16.50
C THR A 150 -1.84 14.35 16.05
N THR A 151 -1.66 14.57 14.75
CA THR A 151 -1.76 15.85 14.04
C THR A 151 -2.88 15.79 13.00
N SER A 152 -3.52 16.93 12.75
CA SER A 152 -4.53 17.10 11.71
C SER A 152 -4.07 18.16 10.71
N HIS A 153 -4.28 17.88 9.42
CA HIS A 153 -3.88 18.73 8.32
C HIS A 153 -5.09 18.96 7.41
N THR A 154 -5.45 20.22 7.20
CA THR A 154 -6.64 20.59 6.42
C THR A 154 -6.21 21.30 5.14
N TYR A 155 -6.72 20.83 4.01
CA TYR A 155 -6.45 21.39 2.70
C TYR A 155 -7.76 21.77 1.99
N PRO A 156 -7.79 22.89 1.26
CA PRO A 156 -8.89 23.17 0.34
C PRO A 156 -8.87 22.15 -0.80
N VAL A 157 -10.01 21.52 -1.06
CA VAL A 157 -10.17 20.59 -2.18
C VAL A 157 -10.50 21.38 -3.47
N LEU A 158 -10.40 20.72 -4.63
CA LEU A 158 -10.76 21.27 -5.93
C LEU A 158 -12.15 21.93 -5.94
N GLU A 159 -12.25 23.13 -6.53
CA GLU A 159 -13.49 23.91 -6.64
C GLU A 159 -14.63 23.20 -7.40
N LYS A 160 -14.27 22.20 -8.23
CA LYS A 160 -15.22 21.37 -8.98
C LYS A 160 -15.95 20.36 -8.09
N LEU A 161 -15.44 20.04 -6.90
CA LEU A 161 -16.06 19.10 -5.97
C LEU A 161 -17.05 19.82 -5.04
N ARG A 162 -18.31 19.36 -5.00
CA ARG A 162 -19.40 20.00 -4.26
C ARG A 162 -20.33 18.95 -3.64
N SER A 163 -21.00 19.31 -2.55
CA SER A 163 -21.98 18.44 -1.88
C SER A 163 -23.37 18.61 -2.51
N PRO A 164 -24.15 17.54 -2.69
CA PRO A 164 -25.49 17.64 -3.25
C PRO A 164 -26.46 18.29 -2.25
N ILE A 165 -27.40 19.07 -2.76
CA ILE A 165 -28.54 19.61 -2.01
C ILE A 165 -29.81 18.91 -2.48
N SER A 166 -30.04 18.84 -3.79
CA SER A 166 -31.20 18.15 -4.36
C SER A 166 -30.91 17.67 -5.78
N LEU A 167 -31.38 16.47 -6.11
CA LEU A 167 -31.38 15.95 -7.47
C LEU A 167 -32.80 15.46 -7.82
N SER A 168 -33.26 15.73 -9.04
CA SER A 168 -34.50 15.17 -9.60
C SER A 168 -34.29 14.65 -11.02
N LEU A 169 -35.04 13.59 -11.33
CA LEU A 169 -35.18 13.03 -12.66
C LEU A 169 -36.67 12.99 -12.98
N ASP A 170 -37.10 13.84 -13.91
CA ASP A 170 -38.50 14.02 -14.26
C ASP A 170 -38.74 13.59 -15.72
N LEU A 171 -39.77 12.79 -15.95
CA LEU A 171 -40.28 12.48 -17.28
C LEU A 171 -41.34 13.52 -17.64
N ILE A 172 -41.17 14.19 -18.78
CA ILE A 172 -41.99 15.32 -19.19
C ILE A 172 -42.54 15.08 -20.60
N ASP A 173 -43.79 15.46 -20.80
CA ASP A 173 -44.34 15.63 -22.15
C ASP A 173 -43.81 16.95 -22.75
N GLY A 174 -42.98 16.86 -23.78
CA GLY A 174 -42.37 17.99 -24.48
C GLY A 174 -43.40 18.97 -25.07
N SER A 175 -44.59 18.48 -25.44
CA SER A 175 -45.64 19.30 -26.04
C SER A 175 -46.41 20.14 -25.02
N SER A 176 -46.72 19.57 -23.85
CA SER A 176 -47.49 20.25 -22.79
C SER A 176 -46.63 20.80 -21.65
N SER A 177 -45.35 20.43 -21.60
CA SER A 177 -44.41 20.67 -20.49
C SER A 177 -44.92 20.16 -19.13
N ARG A 178 -45.84 19.17 -19.14
CA ARG A 178 -46.36 18.54 -17.93
C ARG A 178 -45.43 17.44 -17.46
N VAL A 179 -45.10 17.43 -16.17
CA VAL A 179 -44.40 16.32 -15.53
C VAL A 179 -45.34 15.12 -15.43
N LEU A 180 -44.95 14.02 -16.08
CA LEU A 180 -45.68 12.76 -16.11
C LEU A 180 -45.26 11.84 -14.96
N TYR A 181 -43.97 11.85 -14.63
CA TYR A 181 -43.39 11.03 -13.58
C TYR A 181 -42.13 11.70 -13.01
N SER A 182 -41.84 11.47 -11.74
CA SER A 182 -40.66 11.98 -11.04
C SER A 182 -40.03 10.84 -10.24
N ALA A 183 -38.78 10.50 -10.54
CA ALA A 183 -38.07 9.40 -9.91
C ALA A 183 -37.52 9.82 -8.54
N LEU A 184 -37.72 8.95 -7.55
CA LEU A 184 -37.19 9.16 -6.20
C LEU A 184 -35.71 8.77 -6.17
N LEU A 185 -34.81 9.73 -6.32
CA LEU A 185 -33.35 9.47 -6.32
C LEU A 185 -32.77 9.21 -4.92
N HIS A 186 -33.51 8.53 -4.04
CA HIS A 186 -33.12 8.26 -2.66
C HIS A 186 -33.20 6.77 -2.38
N GLU A 187 -32.17 6.25 -1.71
CA GLU A 187 -32.24 4.90 -1.16
C GLU A 187 -33.08 4.87 0.11
N PRO A 188 -33.74 3.74 0.43
CA PRO A 188 -34.47 3.57 1.67
C PRO A 188 -33.59 3.88 2.90
N GLY A 189 -34.01 4.83 3.73
CA GLY A 189 -33.27 5.23 4.94
C GLY A 189 -32.18 6.28 4.72
N SER A 190 -31.97 6.75 3.48
CA SER A 190 -31.03 7.85 3.20
C SER A 190 -31.76 9.20 3.19
N GLU A 191 -31.22 10.19 3.91
CA GLU A 191 -31.70 11.57 3.85
C GLU A 191 -31.10 12.36 2.67
N THR A 192 -30.04 11.84 2.06
CA THR A 192 -29.35 12.47 0.93
C THR A 192 -29.69 11.78 -0.39
N PRO A 193 -29.88 12.53 -1.48
CA PRO A 193 -30.08 11.93 -2.78
C PRO A 193 -28.83 11.17 -3.22
N ALA A 194 -29.02 10.09 -3.98
CA ALA A 194 -27.92 9.42 -4.67
C ALA A 194 -27.36 10.33 -5.77
N TYR A 195 -26.03 10.41 -5.82
CA TYR A 195 -25.33 11.30 -6.75
C TYR A 195 -23.97 10.72 -7.10
N TYR A 196 -23.43 11.15 -8.24
CA TYR A 196 -22.03 10.99 -8.56
C TYR A 196 -21.27 12.29 -8.28
N LEU A 197 -20.03 12.16 -7.83
CA LEU A 197 -19.15 13.30 -7.60
C LEU A 197 -18.89 14.05 -8.92
N PHE A 198 -18.50 15.32 -8.82
CA PHE A 198 -18.29 16.22 -9.96
C PHE A 198 -19.57 16.46 -10.80
N GLY A 199 -20.72 16.54 -10.14
CA GLY A 199 -21.99 16.91 -10.77
C GLY A 199 -22.08 18.40 -11.11
N ARG A 200 -22.85 18.72 -12.15
CA ARG A 200 -23.11 20.11 -12.60
C ARG A 200 -24.37 20.69 -11.97
N ASN A 201 -24.31 21.96 -11.57
CA ASN A 201 -25.49 22.73 -11.18
C ASN A 201 -26.34 23.14 -12.38
N GLY A 202 -27.66 22.98 -12.26
CA GLY A 202 -28.65 23.50 -13.19
C GLY A 202 -29.70 22.46 -13.57
N THR A 203 -30.39 22.76 -14.66
CA THR A 203 -31.43 21.90 -15.25
C THR A 203 -31.12 21.66 -16.71
N VAL A 204 -31.20 20.41 -17.15
CA VAL A 204 -31.14 20.05 -18.57
C VAL A 204 -32.40 19.28 -18.94
N LYS A 205 -33.01 19.65 -20.07
CA LYS A 205 -34.18 19.00 -20.64
C LYS A 205 -33.83 18.54 -22.05
N ALA A 206 -33.99 17.25 -22.33
CA ALA A 206 -33.68 16.67 -23.64
C ALA A 206 -34.36 15.31 -23.84
N ASN A 207 -34.51 14.91 -25.11
CA ASN A 207 -34.85 13.54 -25.46
C ASN A 207 -33.78 12.57 -24.93
N TYR A 208 -34.17 11.33 -24.70
CA TYR A 208 -33.31 10.30 -24.14
C TYR A 208 -33.12 9.13 -25.09
N VAL A 209 -32.03 8.41 -24.90
CA VAL A 209 -31.70 7.19 -25.66
C VAL A 209 -31.24 6.12 -24.70
N PHE A 210 -31.77 4.91 -24.88
CA PHE A 210 -31.27 3.74 -24.17
C PHE A 210 -30.02 3.20 -24.86
N CYS A 211 -28.94 3.04 -24.10
CA CYS A 211 -27.63 2.61 -24.57
C CYS A 211 -27.24 1.23 -24.03
N ASN A 212 -28.22 0.37 -23.72
CA ASN A 212 -28.01 -0.97 -23.17
C ASN A 212 -27.14 -0.95 -21.91
N THR A 213 -25.92 -1.49 -21.97
CA THR A 213 -24.97 -1.52 -20.85
C THR A 213 -23.97 -0.35 -20.87
N GLY A 214 -24.05 0.52 -21.88
CA GLY A 214 -23.13 1.63 -22.10
C GLY A 214 -21.74 1.18 -22.54
N SER A 215 -21.59 -0.05 -23.04
CA SER A 215 -20.29 -0.55 -23.51
C SER A 215 -19.84 0.18 -24.79
N PRO A 216 -18.53 0.19 -25.09
CA PRO A 216 -18.04 0.77 -26.35
C PRO A 216 -18.64 0.10 -27.59
N HIS A 217 -18.99 -1.18 -27.46
CA HIS A 217 -19.69 -1.90 -28.51
C HIS A 217 -21.11 -1.39 -28.72
N ASP A 218 -21.85 -1.10 -27.64
CA ASP A 218 -23.21 -0.57 -27.70
C ASP A 218 -23.24 0.79 -28.44
N PHE A 219 -22.30 1.68 -28.12
CA PHE A 219 -22.19 2.99 -28.80
C PHE A 219 -21.87 2.86 -30.30
N ARG A 220 -21.04 1.89 -30.68
CA ARG A 220 -20.75 1.61 -32.10
C ARG A 220 -21.99 1.13 -32.85
N ILE A 221 -22.76 0.21 -32.26
CA ILE A 221 -24.02 -0.27 -32.86
C ILE A 221 -24.99 0.90 -33.07
N LEU A 222 -25.13 1.77 -32.06
CA LEU A 222 -25.99 2.97 -32.16
C LEU A 222 -25.56 3.86 -33.33
N GLN A 223 -24.25 4.06 -33.51
CA GLN A 223 -23.70 4.85 -34.62
C GLN A 223 -23.93 4.18 -35.98
N GLU A 224 -23.66 2.88 -36.10
CA GLU A 224 -23.89 2.09 -37.34
C GLU A 224 -25.36 2.11 -37.76
N LYS A 225 -26.28 2.08 -36.79
CA LYS A 225 -27.72 2.19 -37.00
C LYS A 225 -28.22 3.64 -37.11
N SER A 226 -27.30 4.61 -37.20
CA SER A 226 -27.62 6.04 -37.37
C SER A 226 -28.56 6.61 -36.28
N ILE A 227 -28.46 6.10 -35.04
CA ILE A 227 -29.18 6.65 -33.90
C ILE A 227 -28.46 7.93 -33.42
N LEU A 228 -29.18 9.06 -33.44
CA LEU A 228 -28.64 10.34 -32.98
C LEU A 228 -28.50 10.35 -31.45
N LEU A 229 -27.27 10.56 -30.96
CA LEU A 229 -26.93 10.67 -29.53
C LEU A 229 -26.66 12.12 -29.08
N ARG A 230 -26.21 12.96 -30.01
CA ARG A 230 -25.86 14.34 -29.73
C ARG A 230 -27.07 15.10 -29.16
N HIS A 231 -26.83 15.86 -28.08
CA HIS A 231 -27.85 16.64 -27.36
C HIS A 231 -28.93 15.81 -26.64
N LYS A 232 -28.75 14.50 -26.50
CA LYS A 232 -29.67 13.62 -25.77
C LYS A 232 -29.14 13.21 -24.40
N ILE A 233 -30.02 12.67 -23.56
CA ILE A 233 -29.67 12.03 -22.29
C ILE A 233 -29.47 10.54 -22.53
N ALA A 234 -28.29 10.01 -22.21
CA ALA A 234 -28.01 8.58 -22.34
C ALA A 234 -28.45 7.83 -21.08
N ILE A 235 -29.19 6.75 -21.26
CA ILE A 235 -29.63 5.85 -20.18
C ILE A 235 -28.97 4.48 -20.39
N PHE A 236 -28.24 3.98 -19.41
CA PHE A 236 -27.63 2.64 -19.50
C PHE A 236 -27.55 1.93 -18.16
N SER A 237 -27.54 0.60 -18.21
CA SER A 237 -27.35 -0.24 -17.05
C SER A 237 -25.87 -0.41 -16.70
N HIS A 238 -25.57 -0.52 -15.42
CA HIS A 238 -24.25 -0.85 -14.90
C HIS A 238 -24.34 -2.07 -13.98
N ALA A 239 -23.80 -3.19 -14.44
CA ALA A 239 -23.61 -4.38 -13.63
C ALA A 239 -22.39 -4.22 -12.71
N LEU A 240 -22.47 -4.79 -11.51
CA LEU A 240 -21.39 -4.71 -10.51
C LEU A 240 -20.10 -5.39 -10.96
N LEU A 241 -20.23 -6.46 -11.77
CA LEU A 241 -19.11 -7.19 -12.36
C LEU A 241 -18.94 -6.84 -13.85
N SER A 242 -19.14 -5.57 -14.22
CA SER A 242 -19.02 -5.14 -15.61
C SER A 242 -17.58 -5.22 -16.11
N ASP A 243 -17.40 -5.71 -17.35
CA ASP A 243 -16.10 -5.72 -18.04
C ASP A 243 -15.54 -4.32 -18.37
N PHE A 244 -16.28 -3.24 -18.10
CA PHE A 244 -15.90 -1.85 -18.38
C PHE A 244 -16.20 -0.99 -17.16
N LEU A 245 -15.28 -0.08 -16.83
CA LEU A 245 -15.43 0.84 -15.71
C LEU A 245 -16.60 1.80 -15.95
N LEU A 246 -17.25 2.21 -14.86
CA LEU A 246 -18.31 3.21 -14.92
C LEU A 246 -17.82 4.53 -15.53
N GLU A 247 -16.59 4.96 -15.19
CA GLU A 247 -16.01 6.17 -15.74
C GLU A 247 -15.87 6.13 -17.26
N ASP A 248 -15.46 5.00 -17.82
CA ASP A 248 -15.27 4.85 -19.26
C ASP A 248 -16.61 4.89 -20.00
N LYS A 249 -17.64 4.25 -19.45
CA LYS A 249 -19.00 4.26 -20.02
C LYS A 249 -19.59 5.67 -20.04
N ILE A 250 -19.39 6.43 -18.96
CA ILE A 250 -19.82 7.84 -18.89
C ILE A 250 -19.02 8.68 -19.88
N ARG A 251 -17.70 8.53 -19.93
CA ARG A 251 -16.81 9.25 -20.87
C ARG A 251 -17.20 8.97 -22.33
N MET A 252 -17.62 7.75 -22.65
CA MET A 252 -18.15 7.39 -23.97
C MET A 252 -19.45 8.13 -24.28
N ALA A 253 -20.42 8.16 -23.37
CA ALA A 253 -21.64 8.93 -23.60
C ALA A 253 -21.34 10.42 -23.84
N GLU A 254 -20.41 10.98 -23.07
CA GLU A 254 -19.96 12.38 -23.21
C GLU A 254 -19.26 12.64 -24.56
N SER A 255 -18.41 11.72 -25.03
CA SER A 255 -17.69 11.87 -26.31
C SER A 255 -18.61 11.83 -27.53
N TYR A 256 -19.72 11.09 -27.45
CA TYR A 256 -20.78 11.09 -28.46
C TYR A 256 -21.73 12.30 -28.39
N GLY A 257 -21.47 13.25 -27.47
CA GLY A 257 -22.17 14.53 -27.38
C GLY A 257 -23.48 14.49 -26.58
N CYS A 258 -23.67 13.49 -25.72
CA CYS A 258 -24.79 13.45 -24.78
C CYS A 258 -24.68 14.59 -23.77
N VAL A 259 -25.82 15.19 -23.40
CA VAL A 259 -25.88 16.33 -22.46
C VAL A 259 -25.97 15.89 -21.00
N GLY A 260 -26.33 14.63 -20.75
CA GLY A 260 -26.33 14.01 -19.43
C GLY A 260 -26.41 12.49 -19.51
N THR A 261 -26.10 11.83 -18.41
CA THR A 261 -26.14 10.38 -18.25
C THR A 261 -27.00 9.97 -17.06
N VAL A 262 -27.79 8.92 -17.24
CA VAL A 262 -28.58 8.26 -16.22
C VAL A 262 -28.13 6.81 -16.15
N VAL A 263 -27.60 6.41 -15.00
CA VAL A 263 -27.03 5.07 -14.79
C VAL A 263 -27.88 4.34 -13.78
N PHE A 264 -28.29 3.12 -14.10
CA PHE A 264 -29.08 2.29 -13.19
C PHE A 264 -28.48 0.91 -13.01
N GLY A 265 -28.76 0.30 -11.86
CA GLY A 265 -28.29 -1.03 -11.51
C GLY A 265 -29.07 -2.17 -12.18
N GLU A 266 -28.65 -3.41 -11.96
CA GLU A 266 -29.40 -4.60 -12.39
C GLU A 266 -30.74 -4.72 -11.64
N LYS A 267 -31.68 -5.49 -12.21
CA LYS A 267 -33.04 -5.62 -11.68
C LYS A 267 -33.06 -6.21 -10.27
N GLU A 268 -32.12 -7.11 -10.00
CA GLU A 268 -31.92 -7.80 -8.73
C GLU A 268 -31.54 -6.84 -7.59
N LEU A 269 -30.98 -5.66 -7.91
CA LEU A 269 -30.61 -4.64 -6.91
C LEU A 269 -31.84 -3.89 -6.38
N GLY A 270 -32.97 -3.93 -7.08
CA GLY A 270 -34.22 -3.31 -6.66
C GLY A 270 -34.10 -1.81 -6.42
N ALA A 271 -34.14 -1.41 -5.14
CA ALA A 271 -34.02 -0.02 -4.70
C ALA A 271 -32.59 0.42 -4.37
N ALA A 272 -31.61 -0.48 -4.41
CA ALA A 272 -30.22 -0.16 -4.10
C ALA A 272 -29.55 0.60 -5.25
N ILE A 273 -28.68 1.53 -4.91
CA ILE A 273 -28.00 2.44 -5.84
C ILE A 273 -26.50 2.45 -5.54
N SER A 274 -25.69 2.06 -6.53
CA SER A 274 -24.23 2.23 -6.47
C SER A 274 -23.82 3.66 -6.80
N ARG A 275 -23.02 4.28 -5.92
CA ARG A 275 -22.44 5.62 -6.12
C ARG A 275 -20.93 5.55 -6.44
N ASP A 276 -20.42 4.38 -6.84
CA ASP A 276 -18.98 4.14 -7.05
C ASP A 276 -18.45 4.75 -8.36
N TYR A 277 -18.43 6.08 -8.41
CA TYR A 277 -17.83 6.87 -9.48
C TYR A 277 -16.56 7.55 -8.98
N LYS A 278 -15.42 6.93 -9.25
CA LYS A 278 -14.08 7.38 -8.81
C LYS A 278 -13.18 7.58 -10.02
N PRO A 279 -13.28 8.74 -10.68
CA PRO A 279 -12.47 9.00 -11.86
C PRO A 279 -10.99 9.14 -11.46
N HIS A 280 -10.09 8.60 -12.29
CA HIS A 280 -8.65 8.69 -12.03
C HIS A 280 -8.16 10.14 -12.00
N THR A 281 -8.60 10.94 -12.97
CA THR A 281 -8.34 12.37 -13.05
C THR A 281 -9.63 13.15 -12.81
N PRO A 282 -9.58 14.31 -12.13
CA PRO A 282 -10.77 15.11 -11.84
C PRO A 282 -11.48 15.54 -13.14
N PRO A 283 -12.71 15.05 -13.41
CA PRO A 283 -13.40 15.32 -14.65
C PRO A 283 -14.08 16.70 -14.61
N ASP A 284 -14.53 17.16 -15.78
CA ASP A 284 -15.42 18.31 -15.84
C ASP A 284 -16.78 18.02 -15.22
N GLN A 285 -17.41 19.10 -14.73
CA GLN A 285 -18.75 19.04 -14.16
C GLN A 285 -19.79 18.76 -15.24
N ARG A 286 -20.50 17.63 -15.12
CA ARG A 286 -21.55 17.19 -16.05
C ARG A 286 -22.76 16.64 -15.31
N PHE A 287 -23.88 16.47 -16.02
CA PHE A 287 -25.07 15.83 -15.46
C PHE A 287 -24.89 14.31 -15.51
N ARG A 288 -24.61 13.70 -14.36
CA ARG A 288 -24.42 12.25 -14.19
C ARG A 288 -25.24 11.82 -12.98
N LEU A 289 -26.28 11.01 -13.19
CA LEU A 289 -27.22 10.64 -12.13
C LEU A 289 -27.27 9.12 -11.96
N PRO A 290 -27.01 8.60 -10.75
CA PRO A 290 -27.33 7.22 -10.40
C PRO A 290 -28.81 7.09 -10.02
N VAL A 291 -29.46 6.02 -10.44
CA VAL A 291 -30.88 5.75 -10.19
C VAL A 291 -31.07 4.27 -9.84
N SER A 292 -32.01 3.96 -8.95
CA SER A 292 -32.37 2.56 -8.67
C SER A 292 -33.12 1.95 -9.85
N PHE A 293 -33.06 0.62 -9.99
CA PHE A 293 -33.85 -0.05 -11.03
C PHE A 293 -35.36 0.22 -10.85
N LYS A 294 -35.83 0.19 -9.58
CA LYS A 294 -37.23 0.44 -9.24
C LYS A 294 -37.70 1.83 -9.67
N ASP A 295 -36.87 2.86 -9.50
CA ASP A 295 -37.28 4.25 -9.78
C ASP A 295 -37.15 4.62 -11.26
N ILE A 296 -36.26 3.96 -12.01
CA ILE A 296 -36.13 4.15 -13.46
C ILE A 296 -37.15 3.32 -14.26
N GLU A 297 -37.72 2.26 -13.68
CA GLU A 297 -38.64 1.33 -14.37
C GLU A 297 -39.79 2.04 -15.12
N PRO A 298 -40.48 3.05 -14.56
CA PRO A 298 -41.52 3.79 -15.30
C PRO A 298 -40.99 4.53 -16.53
N VAL A 299 -39.75 5.03 -16.49
CA VAL A 299 -39.08 5.64 -17.64
C VAL A 299 -38.71 4.56 -18.66
N LEU A 300 -38.19 3.41 -18.22
CA LEU A 300 -37.84 2.31 -19.11
C LEU A 300 -39.06 1.75 -19.86
N ASN A 301 -40.23 1.73 -19.22
CA ASN A 301 -41.49 1.29 -19.83
C ASN A 301 -41.99 2.20 -20.97
N THR A 302 -41.44 3.41 -21.12
CA THR A 302 -41.73 4.29 -22.26
C THR A 302 -40.91 3.93 -23.50
N LEU A 303 -39.87 3.10 -23.39
CA LEU A 303 -39.04 2.67 -24.51
C LEU A 303 -39.73 1.56 -25.30
N LYS A 304 -39.44 1.49 -26.60
CA LYS A 304 -39.98 0.41 -27.45
C LYS A 304 -39.36 -0.94 -27.03
N PRO A 305 -40.11 -2.06 -27.20
CA PRO A 305 -39.53 -3.39 -27.01
C PRO A 305 -38.37 -3.61 -28.00
N ALA A 306 -37.45 -4.51 -27.66
CA ALA A 306 -36.30 -4.84 -28.49
C ALA A 306 -36.74 -5.16 -29.94
N SER A 307 -36.20 -4.45 -30.91
CA SER A 307 -36.48 -4.69 -32.33
C SER A 307 -35.54 -5.76 -32.88
N ALA A 308 -35.80 -6.27 -34.09
CA ALA A 308 -34.90 -7.22 -34.76
C ALA A 308 -33.47 -6.67 -34.92
N GLU A 309 -33.31 -5.35 -35.00
CA GLU A 309 -32.01 -4.67 -35.11
C GLU A 309 -31.24 -4.65 -33.78
N PHE A 310 -31.94 -4.79 -32.65
CA PHE A 310 -31.41 -4.76 -31.30
C PHE A 310 -31.83 -6.02 -30.52
N SER A 311 -31.81 -7.20 -31.16
CA SER A 311 -32.34 -8.45 -30.59
C SER A 311 -31.67 -8.87 -29.27
N ASN A 312 -30.42 -8.45 -29.05
CA ASN A 312 -29.63 -8.79 -27.87
C ASN A 312 -29.76 -7.75 -26.74
N TRP A 313 -30.58 -6.72 -26.94
CA TRP A 313 -30.78 -5.65 -25.97
C TRP A 313 -32.07 -5.88 -25.20
N LEU A 314 -32.14 -5.38 -23.96
CA LEU A 314 -33.36 -5.45 -23.17
C LEU A 314 -34.49 -4.60 -23.80
N LEU A 315 -34.13 -3.42 -24.32
CA LEU A 315 -35.05 -2.42 -24.85
C LEU A 315 -34.47 -1.81 -26.13
N SER A 316 -35.34 -1.27 -26.98
CA SER A 316 -34.92 -0.48 -28.14
C SER A 316 -34.37 0.88 -27.69
N PRO A 317 -33.41 1.48 -28.43
CA PRO A 317 -32.84 2.78 -28.07
C PRO A 317 -33.84 3.93 -28.02
N ASN A 318 -34.92 3.86 -28.82
CA ASN A 318 -35.85 4.95 -29.02
C ASN A 318 -37.11 4.81 -28.16
N SER A 319 -37.65 5.96 -27.75
CA SER A 319 -38.95 6.07 -27.09
C SER A 319 -40.10 5.57 -27.96
N THR A 320 -41.18 5.16 -27.31
CA THR A 320 -42.49 4.90 -27.94
C THR A 320 -43.10 6.19 -28.50
N ASP A 321 -42.91 7.30 -27.79
CA ASP A 321 -43.38 8.63 -28.13
C ASP A 321 -42.20 9.61 -28.19
N ASP A 322 -41.98 10.20 -29.35
CA ASP A 322 -40.86 11.13 -29.62
C ASP A 322 -41.06 12.50 -28.94
N THR A 323 -42.25 12.78 -28.40
CA THR A 323 -42.53 13.99 -27.62
C THR A 323 -42.04 13.90 -26.17
N LEU A 324 -41.68 12.71 -25.69
CA LEU A 324 -41.20 12.52 -24.33
C LEU A 324 -39.76 13.00 -24.15
N GLU A 325 -39.53 13.76 -23.09
CA GLU A 325 -38.22 14.29 -22.72
C GLU A 325 -37.93 14.00 -21.24
N LEU A 326 -36.65 13.84 -20.92
CA LEU A 326 -36.17 13.79 -19.54
C LEU A 326 -35.66 15.16 -19.12
N GLN A 327 -36.03 15.56 -17.91
CA GLN A 327 -35.46 16.72 -17.23
C GLN A 327 -34.63 16.26 -16.03
N LEU A 328 -33.34 16.57 -16.07
CA LEU A 328 -32.41 16.37 -14.97
C LEU A 328 -32.20 17.70 -14.27
N THR A 329 -32.53 17.78 -12.98
CA THR A 329 -32.23 18.95 -12.15
C THR A 329 -31.25 18.55 -11.07
N ALA A 330 -30.14 19.26 -10.96
CA ALA A 330 -29.16 19.02 -9.92
C ALA A 330 -28.72 20.34 -9.29
N VAL A 331 -28.73 20.37 -7.96
CA VAL A 331 -28.31 21.50 -7.15
C VAL A 331 -27.29 21.01 -6.15
N PHE A 332 -26.07 21.51 -6.28
CA PHE A 332 -24.95 21.30 -5.37
C PHE A 332 -24.59 22.62 -4.67
N SER A 333 -24.00 22.50 -3.48
CA SER A 333 -23.53 23.62 -2.69
C SER A 333 -22.49 24.47 -3.43
N GLN A 334 -22.44 25.77 -3.14
CA GLN A 334 -21.42 26.69 -3.68
C GLN A 334 -20.20 26.85 -2.77
N ALA A 335 -20.23 26.24 -1.58
CA ALA A 335 -19.15 26.34 -0.61
C ALA A 335 -17.93 25.53 -1.08
N GLN A 336 -16.73 26.09 -0.89
CA GLN A 336 -15.49 25.36 -1.05
C GLN A 336 -15.39 24.28 0.03
N LEU A 337 -15.09 23.06 -0.38
CA LEU A 337 -14.92 21.92 0.52
C LEU A 337 -13.46 21.84 0.96
N ASN A 338 -13.26 21.49 2.24
CA ASN A 338 -11.94 21.22 2.79
C ASN A 338 -11.86 19.74 3.16
N ALA A 339 -10.71 19.12 2.91
CA ALA A 339 -10.39 17.76 3.34
C ALA A 339 -9.46 17.84 4.56
N THR A 340 -9.79 17.13 5.64
CA THR A 340 -8.96 17.09 6.85
C THR A 340 -8.40 15.69 7.07
N ASN A 341 -7.09 15.54 6.90
CA ASN A 341 -6.39 14.28 7.11
C ASN A 341 -5.83 14.22 8.53
N ILE A 342 -5.95 13.06 9.18
CA ILE A 342 -5.46 12.84 10.54
C ILE A 342 -4.29 11.86 10.47
N ILE A 343 -3.17 12.23 11.07
CA ILE A 343 -1.96 11.42 11.10
C ILE A 343 -1.62 11.14 12.55
N ALA A 344 -1.56 9.86 12.90
CA ALA A 344 -1.10 9.39 14.20
C ALA A 344 0.22 8.62 14.04
N SER A 345 1.25 8.99 14.80
CA SER A 345 2.58 8.39 14.66
C SER A 345 3.02 7.59 15.89
N VAL A 346 3.86 6.59 15.62
CA VAL A 346 4.71 5.92 16.60
C VAL A 346 6.15 6.16 16.21
N ASP A 347 6.91 6.78 17.10
CA ASP A 347 8.33 7.03 16.88
C ASP A 347 9.12 5.73 16.81
N GLY A 348 10.00 5.64 15.81
CA GLY A 348 10.98 4.58 15.66
C GLY A 348 12.35 4.99 16.16
N VAL A 349 13.24 4.00 16.31
CA VAL A 349 14.65 4.20 16.68
C VAL A 349 15.52 4.66 15.50
N LEU A 350 15.20 4.17 14.31
CA LEU A 350 15.81 4.49 13.03
C LEU A 350 14.91 5.50 12.31
N HIS A 351 15.49 6.62 11.91
CA HIS A 351 14.84 7.63 11.07
C HIS A 351 15.36 7.56 9.61
N ASP A 352 15.56 6.33 9.10
CA ASP A 352 16.00 6.11 7.73
C ASP A 352 14.83 6.01 6.74
N SER A 353 13.64 5.65 7.23
CA SER A 353 12.41 5.48 6.47
C SER A 353 11.20 5.38 7.38
N GLU A 354 9.99 5.42 6.82
CA GLU A 354 8.73 5.27 7.56
C GLU A 354 7.77 4.28 6.91
N ILE A 355 6.92 3.64 7.72
CA ILE A 355 5.84 2.76 7.25
C ILE A 355 4.53 3.52 7.41
N VAL A 356 3.74 3.61 6.34
CA VAL A 356 2.47 4.34 6.33
C VAL A 356 1.33 3.36 6.13
N ILE A 357 0.30 3.45 6.97
CA ILE A 357 -0.93 2.66 6.86
C ILE A 357 -2.08 3.65 6.71
N GLY A 358 -2.79 3.61 5.60
CA GLY A 358 -3.88 4.53 5.30
C GLY A 358 -5.24 3.85 5.30
N ALA A 359 -6.27 4.57 5.77
CA ALA A 359 -7.67 4.20 5.58
C ALA A 359 -8.51 5.44 5.20
N ALA A 360 -9.47 5.28 4.28
CA ALA A 360 -10.38 6.33 3.81
C ALA A 360 -11.58 6.49 4.75
N ARG A 361 -11.76 7.71 5.28
CA ARG A 361 -12.82 8.03 6.24
C ARG A 361 -14.08 8.54 5.55
N ASP A 362 -13.92 9.13 4.37
CA ASP A 362 -15.03 9.69 3.63
C ASP A 362 -15.87 8.62 2.94
N VAL A 363 -17.18 8.75 3.08
CA VAL A 363 -18.18 7.82 2.54
C VAL A 363 -19.38 8.61 2.00
N LEU A 364 -19.97 8.12 0.92
CA LEU A 364 -21.12 8.78 0.28
C LEU A 364 -22.47 8.34 0.86
N THR A 365 -22.46 7.43 1.84
CA THR A 365 -23.66 6.84 2.45
C THR A 365 -23.62 6.92 3.97
N SER A 366 -24.79 6.95 4.60
CA SER A 366 -24.91 7.06 6.07
C SER A 366 -24.76 5.71 6.77
N SER A 367 -25.05 4.61 6.06
CA SER A 367 -25.01 3.26 6.61
C SER A 367 -23.64 2.59 6.57
N ASN A 368 -22.66 3.13 5.83
CA ASN A 368 -21.35 2.49 5.66
C ASN A 368 -20.71 2.21 7.04
N PRO A 369 -20.29 0.96 7.32
CA PRO A 369 -19.71 0.57 8.59
C PRO A 369 -18.26 1.02 8.80
N LEU A 370 -17.61 1.58 7.78
CA LEU A 370 -16.20 2.02 7.80
C LEU A 370 -15.26 0.88 8.23
N SER A 371 -15.35 -0.26 7.54
CA SER A 371 -14.63 -1.49 7.92
C SER A 371 -13.11 -1.31 7.97
N GLY A 372 -12.55 -0.51 7.05
CA GLY A 372 -11.12 -0.17 7.03
C GLY A 372 -10.67 0.56 8.29
N HIS A 373 -11.44 1.55 8.75
CA HIS A 373 -11.18 2.25 10.02
C HIS A 373 -11.33 1.36 11.24
N ALA A 374 -12.31 0.45 11.26
CA ALA A 374 -12.46 -0.49 12.36
C ALA A 374 -11.21 -1.39 12.51
N ILE A 375 -10.67 -1.86 11.39
CA ILE A 375 -9.42 -2.64 11.36
C ILE A 375 -8.23 -1.78 11.78
N LEU A 376 -8.11 -0.56 11.22
CA LEU A 376 -7.02 0.37 11.55
C LEU A 376 -6.99 0.68 13.05
N LEU A 377 -8.12 1.07 13.63
CA LEU A 377 -8.24 1.44 15.05
C LEU A 377 -7.98 0.24 15.98
N GLU A 378 -8.47 -0.95 15.64
CA GLU A 378 -8.18 -2.15 16.43
C GLU A 378 -6.70 -2.55 16.34
N THR A 379 -6.08 -2.49 15.15
CA THR A 379 -4.64 -2.71 15.00
C THR A 379 -3.83 -1.69 15.79
N MET A 380 -4.20 -0.40 15.75
CA MET A 380 -3.58 0.65 16.57
C MET A 380 -3.70 0.33 18.06
N ARG A 381 -4.86 -0.10 18.54
CA ARG A 381 -5.07 -0.44 19.95
C ARG A 381 -4.12 -1.56 20.41
N ARG A 382 -3.90 -2.57 19.57
CA ARG A 382 -3.02 -3.72 19.85
C ARG A 382 -1.54 -3.34 19.82
N ILE A 383 -1.15 -2.51 18.86
CA ILE A 383 0.18 -1.90 18.82
C ILE A 383 0.41 -1.00 20.06
N GLY A 384 -0.61 -0.28 20.51
CA GLY A 384 -0.58 0.52 21.73
C GLY A 384 -0.31 -0.32 22.98
N PHE A 385 -0.84 -1.54 23.06
CA PHE A 385 -0.54 -2.46 24.14
C PHE A 385 0.92 -2.95 24.12
N LEU A 386 1.45 -3.29 22.94
CA LEU A 386 2.89 -3.60 22.80
C LEU A 386 3.76 -2.43 23.29
N ARG A 387 3.41 -1.19 22.93
CA ARG A 387 4.12 0.02 23.39
C ARG A 387 4.09 0.14 24.91
N LYS A 388 2.95 -0.12 25.55
CA LYS A 388 2.83 -0.11 27.03
C LYS A 388 3.71 -1.17 27.71
N MET A 389 4.00 -2.28 27.04
CA MET A 389 4.96 -3.29 27.50
C MET A 389 6.44 -2.88 27.34
N GLY A 390 6.71 -1.74 26.70
CA GLY A 390 8.05 -1.22 26.45
C GLY A 390 8.61 -1.55 25.07
N TRP A 391 7.77 -2.02 24.13
CA TRP A 391 8.18 -2.15 22.73
C TRP A 391 8.31 -0.78 22.07
N LYS A 392 9.38 -0.62 21.27
CA LYS A 392 9.64 0.52 20.42
C LYS A 392 9.99 -0.02 19.03
N PRO A 393 9.30 0.40 17.95
CA PRO A 393 9.62 -0.09 16.62
C PRO A 393 11.00 0.40 16.17
N LEU A 394 11.67 -0.33 15.27
CA LEU A 394 12.90 0.21 14.67
C LEU A 394 12.57 1.37 13.75
N ARG A 395 11.56 1.27 12.89
CA ARG A 395 11.15 2.35 11.99
C ARG A 395 9.86 2.99 12.46
N PRO A 396 9.69 4.32 12.29
CA PRO A 396 8.44 4.98 12.63
C PRO A 396 7.27 4.41 11.80
N ILE A 397 6.12 4.32 12.46
CA ILE A 397 4.86 3.86 11.85
C ILE A 397 3.88 5.03 11.91
N ARG A 398 3.30 5.39 10.77
CA ARG A 398 2.25 6.40 10.63
C ARG A 398 0.94 5.73 10.27
N PHE A 399 -0.09 5.98 11.07
CA PHE A 399 -1.46 5.63 10.80
C PHE A 399 -2.17 6.86 10.28
N VAL A 400 -2.72 6.78 9.08
CA VAL A 400 -3.35 7.92 8.41
C VAL A 400 -4.82 7.63 8.18
N SER A 401 -5.66 8.58 8.58
CA SER A 401 -7.06 8.62 8.20
C SER A 401 -7.24 9.68 7.12
N TRP A 402 -7.44 9.22 5.90
CA TRP A 402 -7.66 10.06 4.74
C TRP A 402 -9.10 10.59 4.69
N ASP A 403 -9.24 11.76 4.11
CA ASP A 403 -10.48 12.44 3.73
C ASP A 403 -10.42 12.73 2.23
N ALA A 404 -11.57 12.91 1.58
CA ALA A 404 -11.67 13.06 0.12
C ALA A 404 -11.03 11.93 -0.71
N SER A 405 -10.93 10.71 -0.17
CA SER A 405 -10.47 9.52 -0.88
C SER A 405 -11.44 9.09 -1.97
N ARG A 406 -12.75 9.15 -1.72
CA ARG A 406 -13.79 8.80 -2.72
C ARG A 406 -13.83 9.77 -3.89
N SER A 407 -13.16 10.92 -3.77
CA SER A 407 -13.04 11.95 -4.82
C SER A 407 -11.84 11.75 -5.74
N GLY A 408 -11.28 10.53 -5.81
CA GLY A 408 -10.09 10.23 -6.62
C GLY A 408 -8.78 10.40 -5.85
N GLY A 409 -8.78 10.26 -4.52
CA GLY A 409 -7.58 10.39 -3.69
C GLY A 409 -7.08 11.83 -3.49
N LEU A 410 -7.97 12.84 -3.61
CA LEU A 410 -7.55 14.25 -3.54
C LEU A 410 -6.95 14.66 -2.19
N GLY A 411 -7.40 14.04 -1.09
CA GLY A 411 -6.84 14.36 0.23
C GLY A 411 -5.40 13.86 0.40
N SER A 412 -5.10 12.63 -0.03
CA SER A 412 -3.74 12.12 0.00
C SER A 412 -2.83 12.89 -0.96
N LEU A 413 -3.34 13.23 -2.15
CA LEU A 413 -2.65 14.05 -3.15
C LEU A 413 -2.12 15.37 -2.58
N GLU A 414 -2.97 16.15 -1.90
CA GLU A 414 -2.54 17.43 -1.33
C GLU A 414 -1.61 17.24 -0.13
N THR A 415 -1.82 16.19 0.67
CA THR A 415 -0.98 15.93 1.84
C THR A 415 0.44 15.51 1.47
N VAL A 416 0.59 14.70 0.42
CA VAL A 416 1.89 14.21 -0.06
C VAL A 416 2.74 15.34 -0.65
N LYS A 417 2.11 16.37 -1.24
CA LYS A 417 2.80 17.58 -1.72
C LYS A 417 3.35 18.44 -0.58
N ASP A 418 2.75 18.34 0.62
CA ASP A 418 3.20 19.07 1.80
C ASP A 418 4.49 18.44 2.38
N GLY A 419 5.61 19.14 2.16
CA GLY A 419 6.94 18.73 2.61
C GLY A 419 7.11 18.73 4.13
N ASP A 420 6.24 19.40 4.88
CA ASP A 420 6.24 19.38 6.35
C ASP A 420 5.61 18.08 6.88
N VAL A 421 4.71 17.47 6.12
CA VAL A 421 4.09 16.17 6.46
C VAL A 421 4.95 15.02 5.96
N PHE A 422 5.21 14.96 4.65
CA PHE A 422 6.03 13.95 4.01
C PHE A 422 7.33 14.58 3.50
N GLY A 423 8.39 14.44 4.30
CA GLY A 423 9.67 15.05 3.99
C GLY A 423 10.31 14.47 2.73
N LYS A 424 10.72 15.35 1.80
CA LYS A 424 11.34 14.98 0.50
C LYS A 424 12.56 14.05 0.59
N ASN A 425 13.23 13.98 1.75
CA ASN A 425 14.46 13.19 1.94
C ASN A 425 14.24 11.87 2.70
N LEU A 426 13.08 11.70 3.35
CA LEU A 426 12.73 10.51 4.11
C LEU A 426 11.87 9.58 3.25
N PRO A 427 12.39 8.44 2.77
CA PRO A 427 11.61 7.52 1.96
C PRO A 427 10.53 6.83 2.81
N VAL A 428 9.36 6.63 2.20
CA VAL A 428 8.34 5.73 2.74
C VAL A 428 8.72 4.31 2.32
N LEU A 429 9.00 3.44 3.29
CA LEU A 429 9.38 2.03 3.04
C LEU A 429 8.22 1.29 2.36
N ALA A 430 7.01 1.44 2.89
CA ALA A 430 5.81 0.81 2.36
C ALA A 430 4.57 1.63 2.73
N TYR A 431 3.65 1.74 1.77
CA TYR A 431 2.28 2.19 2.01
C TYR A 431 1.34 0.98 2.03
N ILE A 432 0.59 0.82 3.13
CA ILE A 432 -0.38 -0.26 3.30
C ILE A 432 -1.78 0.35 3.21
N ASN A 433 -2.54 -0.07 2.20
CA ASN A 433 -3.81 0.50 1.80
C ASN A 433 -4.99 -0.22 2.48
N LEU A 434 -5.86 0.55 3.15
CA LEU A 434 -7.17 0.12 3.68
C LEU A 434 -8.30 1.08 3.22
N ASP A 435 -8.08 1.76 2.10
CA ASP A 435 -8.90 2.90 1.65
C ASP A 435 -10.21 2.48 0.96
N THR A 436 -10.25 1.26 0.43
CA THR A 436 -11.49 0.66 -0.08
C THR A 436 -12.22 -0.07 1.03
N ASP A 437 -13.51 -0.33 0.84
CA ASP A 437 -14.26 -1.22 1.74
C ASP A 437 -13.55 -2.59 1.79
N VAL A 438 -12.91 -2.88 2.93
CA VAL A 438 -11.85 -3.91 3.01
C VAL A 438 -12.43 -5.32 3.10
N VAL A 439 -13.64 -5.46 3.65
CA VAL A 439 -14.33 -6.75 3.80
C VAL A 439 -15.67 -6.66 3.10
N THR A 440 -15.71 -7.24 1.89
CA THR A 440 -16.85 -7.23 0.96
C THR A 440 -17.23 -8.63 0.48
N GLY A 441 -16.40 -9.65 0.75
CA GLY A 441 -16.70 -11.05 0.48
C GLY A 441 -15.81 -11.99 1.29
N SER A 442 -15.64 -13.23 0.84
CA SER A 442 -14.82 -14.24 1.54
C SER A 442 -13.47 -14.54 0.90
N HIS A 443 -13.22 -14.05 -0.32
CA HIS A 443 -12.01 -14.34 -1.09
C HIS A 443 -10.87 -13.38 -0.76
N LEU A 444 -9.71 -13.87 -0.30
CA LEU A 444 -8.57 -13.01 0.01
C LEU A 444 -7.93 -12.48 -1.28
N SER A 445 -8.00 -11.16 -1.49
CA SER A 445 -7.34 -10.45 -2.57
C SER A 445 -6.13 -9.69 -2.03
N VAL A 446 -5.00 -9.83 -2.72
CA VAL A 446 -3.75 -9.15 -2.36
C VAL A 446 -3.09 -8.57 -3.59
N ASP A 447 -2.92 -7.26 -3.58
CA ASP A 447 -2.11 -6.53 -4.55
C ASP A 447 -0.84 -6.07 -3.83
N SER A 448 0.34 -6.41 -4.33
CA SER A 448 1.59 -6.07 -3.66
C SER A 448 2.66 -5.73 -4.66
N ASN A 449 3.49 -4.75 -4.30
CA ASN A 449 4.77 -4.56 -4.96
C ASN A 449 5.59 -5.87 -4.85
N PRO A 450 6.21 -6.36 -5.94
CA PRO A 450 6.98 -7.60 -5.94
C PRO A 450 8.07 -7.69 -4.85
N LEU A 451 8.58 -6.54 -4.38
CA LEU A 451 9.60 -6.45 -3.32
C LEU A 451 9.17 -7.12 -2.01
N PHE A 452 7.85 -7.17 -1.73
CA PHE A 452 7.31 -7.66 -0.45
C PHE A 452 6.54 -8.97 -0.54
N ASN A 453 6.47 -9.61 -1.71
CA ASN A 453 5.70 -10.84 -1.90
C ASN A 453 6.08 -11.95 -0.91
N HIS A 454 7.37 -12.06 -0.54
CA HIS A 454 7.82 -13.05 0.43
C HIS A 454 7.39 -12.70 1.86
N ILE A 455 7.36 -11.42 2.24
CA ILE A 455 6.86 -11.00 3.56
C ILE A 455 5.36 -11.22 3.64
N VAL A 456 4.60 -10.89 2.58
CA VAL A 456 3.16 -11.13 2.51
C VAL A 456 2.85 -12.62 2.75
N LYS A 457 3.51 -13.52 2.01
CA LYS A 457 3.30 -14.96 2.15
C LYS A 457 3.74 -15.50 3.51
N SER A 458 4.92 -15.13 3.99
CA SER A 458 5.40 -15.57 5.32
C SER A 458 4.54 -15.03 6.46
N THR A 459 3.99 -13.81 6.32
CA THR A 459 3.05 -13.25 7.30
C THR A 459 1.71 -14.00 7.28
N ALA A 460 1.17 -14.30 6.09
CA ALA A 460 -0.05 -15.09 5.96
C ALA A 460 0.10 -16.50 6.55
N ASP A 461 1.30 -17.08 6.51
CA ASP A 461 1.54 -18.39 7.10
C ASP A 461 1.50 -18.36 8.64
N LEU A 462 1.93 -17.26 9.25
CA LEU A 462 1.91 -17.07 10.70
C LEU A 462 0.53 -16.73 11.27
N VAL A 463 -0.45 -16.39 10.43
CA VAL A 463 -1.79 -15.98 10.89
C VAL A 463 -2.69 -17.21 11.00
N PRO A 464 -3.19 -17.55 12.21
CA PRO A 464 -4.09 -18.68 12.39
C PRO A 464 -5.49 -18.36 11.84
N PHE A 465 -6.09 -19.37 11.21
CA PHE A 465 -7.42 -19.36 10.63
C PHE A 465 -8.26 -20.55 11.15
N PRO A 466 -9.52 -20.32 11.60
CA PRO A 466 -10.33 -21.37 12.21
C PRO A 466 -10.77 -22.43 11.19
N LYS A 467 -10.49 -23.73 11.45
CA LYS A 467 -11.02 -24.85 10.64
C LYS A 467 -12.55 -24.98 10.73
N ASN A 468 -13.14 -24.52 11.82
CA ASN A 468 -14.59 -24.52 12.01
C ASN A 468 -15.31 -23.36 11.30
N SER A 469 -14.58 -22.43 10.68
CA SER A 469 -15.19 -21.33 9.94
C SER A 469 -16.09 -21.84 8.82
N THR A 470 -17.21 -21.15 8.61
CA THR A 470 -18.17 -21.47 7.54
C THR A 470 -17.49 -21.40 6.18
N TYR A 471 -16.58 -20.44 5.98
CA TYR A 471 -15.83 -20.27 4.74
C TYR A 471 -14.87 -21.43 4.46
N TYR A 472 -14.11 -21.90 5.46
CA TYR A 472 -13.22 -23.06 5.24
C TYR A 472 -14.00 -24.32 4.89
N ARG A 473 -15.08 -24.58 5.63
CA ARG A 473 -15.94 -25.75 5.39
C ARG A 473 -16.57 -25.71 3.99
N ARG A 474 -16.90 -24.52 3.48
CA ARG A 474 -17.37 -24.32 2.10
C ARG A 474 -16.30 -24.76 1.09
N LEU A 475 -15.06 -24.30 1.26
CA LEU A 475 -13.93 -24.70 0.39
C LEU A 475 -13.69 -26.22 0.39
N LEU A 476 -13.81 -26.88 1.56
CA LEU A 476 -13.62 -28.33 1.68
C LEU A 476 -14.67 -29.13 0.91
N LYS A 477 -15.94 -28.71 0.96
CA LYS A 477 -17.04 -29.41 0.27
C LYS A 477 -16.87 -29.42 -1.25
N ASP A 478 -16.36 -28.32 -1.81
CA ASP A 478 -16.12 -28.20 -3.26
C ASP A 478 -14.82 -28.86 -3.73
N SER A 479 -13.94 -29.24 -2.80
CA SER A 479 -12.65 -29.90 -3.08
C SER A 479 -12.71 -31.43 -2.92
N ALA A 480 -13.90 -32.01 -2.75
CA ALA A 480 -14.12 -33.45 -2.69
C ALA A 480 -13.86 -34.10 -4.07
N GLY A 481 -12.59 -34.24 -4.45
CA GLY A 481 -12.22 -34.91 -5.70
C GLY A 481 -10.74 -34.87 -6.08
N GLU A 482 -10.02 -33.77 -5.87
CA GLU A 482 -8.62 -33.64 -6.33
C GLU A 482 -7.94 -32.40 -5.69
N LYS A 483 -6.65 -32.50 -5.34
CA LYS A 483 -5.70 -31.43 -4.91
C LYS A 483 -5.42 -31.20 -3.41
N GLU A 484 -5.20 -32.23 -2.61
CA GLU A 484 -4.43 -32.06 -1.36
C GLU A 484 -2.91 -32.07 -1.64
N THR A 485 -2.47 -32.86 -2.62
CA THR A 485 -1.08 -32.93 -3.11
C THR A 485 -0.58 -31.60 -3.66
N LYS A 486 -1.38 -30.89 -4.48
CA LYS A 486 -0.98 -29.61 -5.09
C LYS A 486 -0.75 -28.51 -4.04
N VAL A 487 -1.55 -28.48 -2.97
CA VAL A 487 -1.37 -27.54 -1.86
C VAL A 487 -0.02 -27.81 -1.20
N MET A 488 0.27 -29.07 -0.87
CA MET A 488 1.56 -29.45 -0.28
C MET A 488 2.75 -29.19 -1.22
N ASP A 489 2.60 -29.34 -2.53
CA ASP A 489 3.66 -29.07 -3.50
C ASP A 489 3.97 -27.57 -3.62
N VAL A 490 2.94 -26.71 -3.66
CA VAL A 490 3.12 -25.24 -3.66
C VAL A 490 3.73 -24.75 -2.34
N LEU A 491 3.34 -25.36 -1.22
CA LEU A 491 3.93 -25.08 0.08
C LEU A 491 5.43 -25.50 0.09
N LYS A 492 5.78 -26.69 -0.44
CA LYS A 492 7.17 -27.17 -0.53
C LYS A 492 8.05 -26.42 -1.53
N GLU A 493 7.52 -25.92 -2.64
CA GLU A 493 8.27 -25.11 -3.61
C GLU A 493 8.68 -23.75 -3.05
N ASN A 494 7.94 -23.23 -2.07
CA ASN A 494 8.39 -22.09 -1.26
C ASN A 494 9.45 -22.59 -0.25
N LYS A 495 10.67 -22.89 -0.75
CA LYS A 495 11.89 -23.33 -0.03
C LYS A 495 12.33 -22.50 1.19
N TYR A 496 11.57 -21.47 1.56
CA TYR A 496 11.81 -20.57 2.69
C TYR A 496 10.91 -20.82 3.90
N LEU A 497 10.03 -21.84 3.84
CA LEU A 497 9.09 -22.17 4.90
C LEU A 497 9.31 -23.63 5.30
N ASP A 498 9.91 -23.85 6.48
CA ASP A 498 9.83 -25.14 7.17
C ASP A 498 8.38 -25.29 7.61
N PHE A 499 7.59 -26.04 6.84
CA PHE A 499 6.25 -26.43 7.25
C PHE A 499 6.37 -27.48 8.34
N ASP A 500 6.37 -27.05 9.60
CA ASP A 500 6.03 -27.94 10.70
C ASP A 500 4.51 -28.23 10.60
N ASP A 501 4.15 -29.51 10.45
CA ASP A 501 2.76 -30.02 10.50
C ASP A 501 2.08 -29.78 11.89
N ASP A 502 2.61 -28.89 12.73
CA ASP A 502 2.18 -28.60 14.10
C ASP A 502 0.93 -27.68 14.16
N TYR A 503 0.09 -27.71 13.13
CA TYR A 503 -1.23 -27.09 13.24
C TYR A 503 -2.11 -27.92 14.18
N SER A 504 -2.59 -27.28 15.24
CA SER A 504 -3.55 -27.86 16.17
C SER A 504 -4.75 -28.50 15.45
N GLU A 505 -5.44 -29.43 16.11
CA GLU A 505 -6.66 -30.05 15.56
C GLU A 505 -7.70 -29.01 15.09
N THR A 506 -7.63 -27.77 15.59
CA THR A 506 -8.63 -26.70 15.41
C THR A 506 -8.29 -25.61 14.39
N GLU A 507 -7.04 -25.44 13.97
CA GLU A 507 -6.61 -24.28 13.17
C GLU A 507 -5.76 -24.67 11.94
N ILE A 508 -5.70 -23.78 10.95
CA ILE A 508 -4.78 -23.80 9.79
C ILE A 508 -4.18 -22.39 9.60
N SER A 509 -3.15 -22.22 8.77
CA SER A 509 -2.71 -20.86 8.40
C SER A 509 -3.64 -20.18 7.40
N LEU A 510 -3.66 -18.85 7.43
CA LEU A 510 -4.29 -18.04 6.38
C LEU A 510 -3.68 -18.35 5.02
N LEU A 511 -2.38 -18.60 4.93
CA LEU A 511 -1.74 -18.99 3.66
C LEU A 511 -2.34 -20.30 3.12
N HIS A 512 -2.60 -21.29 3.97
CA HIS A 512 -3.27 -22.52 3.57
C HIS A 512 -4.70 -22.26 3.03
N TYR A 513 -5.47 -21.43 3.75
CA TYR A 513 -6.80 -21.01 3.30
C TYR A 513 -6.74 -20.33 1.92
N TRP A 514 -5.80 -19.39 1.76
CA TRP A 514 -5.61 -18.62 0.54
C TRP A 514 -5.16 -19.47 -0.65
N ILE A 515 -4.26 -20.44 -0.44
CA ILE A 515 -3.85 -21.39 -1.48
C ILE A 515 -5.02 -22.24 -1.96
N LYS A 516 -5.91 -22.67 -1.06
CA LYS A 516 -7.14 -23.38 -1.47
C LYS A 516 -8.10 -22.50 -2.28
N GLN A 517 -8.08 -21.18 -2.10
CA GLN A 517 -8.90 -20.25 -2.87
C GLN A 517 -8.35 -20.06 -4.29
N ASN A 518 -7.08 -19.65 -4.42
CA ASN A 518 -6.51 -19.24 -5.72
C ASN A 518 -5.00 -19.50 -5.86
N ASP A 519 -4.48 -20.56 -5.23
CA ASP A 519 -3.04 -20.89 -5.19
C ASP A 519 -2.15 -19.79 -4.55
N GLY A 520 -2.73 -18.91 -3.72
CA GLY A 520 -1.99 -17.83 -3.04
C GLY A 520 -1.53 -16.76 -4.03
N HIS A 521 -2.39 -16.42 -4.98
CA HIS A 521 -2.11 -15.49 -6.06
C HIS A 521 -1.99 -14.05 -5.52
N ILE A 522 -0.87 -13.40 -5.85
CA ILE A 522 -0.64 -11.97 -5.59
C ILE A 522 -0.68 -11.23 -6.92
N ASN A 523 -1.55 -10.23 -7.02
CA ASN A 523 -1.52 -9.32 -8.15
C ASN A 523 -0.29 -8.40 -8.03
N ASN A 524 0.54 -8.41 -9.08
CA ASN A 524 1.76 -7.63 -9.18
C ASN A 524 1.68 -6.60 -10.32
N LYS A 525 0.54 -6.47 -11.01
CA LYS A 525 0.28 -5.46 -12.05
C LYS A 525 -0.58 -4.36 -11.43
N LEU A 526 0.08 -3.37 -10.83
CA LEU A 526 -0.54 -2.46 -9.88
C LEU A 526 -1.11 -1.19 -10.53
N GLY A 527 -0.71 -0.86 -11.76
CA GLY A 527 -1.04 0.40 -12.42
C GLY A 527 -2.53 0.74 -12.41
N HIS A 528 -3.37 -0.08 -13.06
CA HIS A 528 -4.81 0.17 -13.06
C HIS A 528 -5.45 0.04 -11.68
N THR A 529 -5.00 -0.94 -10.87
CA THR A 529 -5.61 -1.29 -9.57
C THR A 529 -5.72 -0.10 -8.61
N PHE A 530 -4.76 0.81 -8.65
CA PHE A 530 -4.65 1.95 -7.74
C PHE A 530 -5.03 3.29 -8.38
N ALA A 531 -5.51 3.29 -9.62
CA ALA A 531 -6.02 4.49 -10.27
C ALA A 531 -7.21 5.06 -9.48
N GLY A 532 -7.15 6.36 -9.16
CA GLY A 532 -8.23 7.06 -8.43
C GLY A 532 -8.36 6.69 -6.95
N LYS A 533 -7.30 6.11 -6.35
CA LYS A 533 -7.23 5.75 -4.92
C LYS A 533 -6.01 6.40 -4.26
N ASP A 534 -6.00 6.51 -2.94
CA ASP A 534 -4.84 7.08 -2.21
C ASP A 534 -3.56 6.25 -2.40
N SER A 535 -3.68 4.93 -2.53
CA SER A 535 -2.57 4.06 -2.96
C SER A 535 -1.93 4.49 -4.27
N GLY A 536 -2.71 5.02 -5.22
CA GLY A 536 -2.20 5.58 -6.47
C GLY A 536 -1.32 6.79 -6.24
N THR A 537 -1.68 7.67 -5.31
CA THR A 537 -0.85 8.82 -4.92
C THR A 537 0.52 8.36 -4.44
N PHE A 538 0.58 7.35 -3.55
CA PHE A 538 1.85 6.83 -3.05
C PHE A 538 2.67 6.11 -4.13
N GLN A 539 2.03 5.35 -5.01
CA GLN A 539 2.72 4.63 -6.07
C GLN A 539 3.25 5.58 -7.16
N PHE A 540 2.41 6.44 -7.72
CA PHE A 540 2.75 7.21 -8.92
C PHE A 540 3.46 8.53 -8.62
N GLN A 541 3.29 9.11 -7.42
CA GLN A 541 3.89 10.42 -7.10
C GLN A 541 5.03 10.34 -6.08
N MET A 542 4.97 9.37 -5.16
CA MET A 542 6.00 9.20 -4.12
C MET A 542 6.93 8.02 -4.38
N ASP A 543 6.72 7.27 -5.47
CA ASP A 543 7.48 6.07 -5.83
C ASP A 543 7.57 5.08 -4.67
N THR A 544 6.48 4.94 -3.94
CA THR A 544 6.43 4.14 -2.74
C THR A 544 5.88 2.76 -3.06
N PRO A 545 6.55 1.67 -2.63
CA PRO A 545 5.98 0.34 -2.68
C PRO A 545 4.64 0.25 -1.95
N VAL A 546 3.58 -0.14 -2.67
CA VAL A 546 2.23 -0.28 -2.11
C VAL A 546 1.89 -1.75 -1.87
N VAL A 547 1.17 -2.02 -0.77
CA VAL A 547 0.49 -3.28 -0.49
C VAL A 547 -0.97 -3.01 -0.16
N ASN A 548 -1.87 -3.65 -0.89
CA ASN A 548 -3.31 -3.64 -0.66
C ASN A 548 -3.79 -5.05 -0.32
N LEU A 549 -4.69 -5.15 0.66
CA LEU A 549 -5.17 -6.42 1.19
C LEU A 549 -6.64 -6.25 1.59
N GLY A 550 -7.47 -7.18 1.15
CA GLY A 550 -8.88 -7.22 1.56
C GLY A 550 -9.56 -8.52 1.18
N PHE A 551 -10.77 -8.71 1.70
CA PHE A 551 -11.64 -9.81 1.30
C PHE A 551 -12.69 -9.31 0.31
N VAL A 552 -12.68 -9.87 -0.90
CA VAL A 552 -13.57 -9.53 -2.01
C VAL A 552 -14.58 -10.64 -2.26
N PRO A 553 -15.71 -10.37 -2.95
CA PRO A 553 -16.64 -11.41 -3.38
C PRO A 553 -15.92 -12.47 -4.22
N SER A 554 -16.13 -13.74 -3.87
CA SER A 554 -15.57 -14.83 -4.68
C SER A 554 -16.27 -14.91 -6.04
N PRO A 555 -15.54 -15.07 -7.15
CA PRO A 555 -16.15 -15.35 -8.45
C PRO A 555 -16.71 -16.78 -8.54
N ARG A 556 -16.25 -17.68 -7.67
CA ARG A 556 -16.62 -19.11 -7.69
C ARG A 556 -17.74 -19.43 -6.71
N TYR A 557 -17.84 -18.67 -5.62
CA TYR A 557 -18.82 -18.90 -4.57
C TYR A 557 -19.85 -17.79 -4.62
N ASN A 558 -21.12 -18.15 -4.47
CA ASN A 558 -22.19 -17.17 -4.33
C ASN A 558 -22.10 -16.54 -2.94
N ASP A 559 -21.12 -15.66 -2.76
CA ASP A 559 -21.03 -14.77 -1.62
C ASP A 559 -22.18 -13.75 -1.66
N THR A 560 -22.41 -13.07 -0.56
CA THR A 560 -23.45 -12.06 -0.45
C THR A 560 -23.15 -10.89 -1.39
N LEU A 561 -24.19 -10.33 -2.00
CA LEU A 561 -24.05 -9.27 -3.00
C LEU A 561 -23.58 -7.96 -2.33
N TYR A 562 -22.33 -7.57 -2.60
CA TYR A 562 -21.78 -6.29 -2.20
C TYR A 562 -22.09 -5.22 -3.25
N ILE A 563 -22.63 -4.09 -2.81
CA ILE A 563 -22.95 -2.93 -3.66
C ILE A 563 -22.11 -1.75 -3.16
N PRO A 564 -21.14 -1.26 -3.94
CA PRO A 564 -20.23 -0.21 -3.50
C PRO A 564 -20.94 1.13 -3.37
N GLU A 565 -20.62 1.88 -2.31
CA GLU A 565 -21.23 3.17 -1.98
C GLU A 565 -22.77 3.18 -2.03
N SER A 566 -23.40 2.08 -1.57
CA SER A 566 -24.85 1.96 -1.38
C SER A 566 -25.19 1.89 0.12
N GLU A 567 -26.38 2.36 0.50
CA GLU A 567 -26.91 2.17 1.85
C GLU A 567 -27.11 0.67 2.19
N ALA A 568 -27.14 -0.21 1.17
CA ALA A 568 -27.15 -1.66 1.36
C ALA A 568 -25.88 -2.18 2.07
N TYR A 569 -24.72 -1.53 1.86
CA TYR A 569 -23.51 -1.85 2.59
C TYR A 569 -23.55 -1.22 3.98
N SER A 570 -24.05 -2.00 4.94
CA SER A 570 -24.29 -1.56 6.32
C SER A 570 -23.67 -2.49 7.34
N THR A 571 -23.50 -2.02 8.58
CA THR A 571 -23.08 -2.88 9.70
C THR A 571 -24.01 -4.08 9.87
N LYS A 572 -25.32 -3.91 9.59
CA LYS A 572 -26.29 -4.99 9.62
C LYS A 572 -25.98 -6.05 8.56
N TRP A 573 -25.75 -5.63 7.30
CA TRP A 573 -25.38 -6.55 6.22
C TRP A 573 -24.08 -7.30 6.54
N VAL A 574 -23.06 -6.61 7.06
CA VAL A 574 -21.80 -7.25 7.45
C VAL A 574 -22.02 -8.35 8.49
N ILE A 575 -22.88 -8.13 9.49
CA ILE A 575 -23.09 -9.11 10.57
C ILE A 575 -24.07 -10.21 10.17
N ASP A 576 -25.17 -9.87 9.49
CA ASP A 576 -26.25 -10.82 9.23
C ASP A 576 -25.93 -11.70 8.01
N GLU A 577 -25.26 -11.15 7.00
CA GLU A 577 -25.08 -11.77 5.70
C GLU A 577 -23.63 -12.24 5.48
N LEU A 578 -22.65 -11.35 5.70
CA LEU A 578 -21.27 -11.63 5.31
C LEU A 578 -20.45 -12.35 6.39
N ASP A 579 -20.18 -11.69 7.53
CA ASP A 579 -19.20 -12.06 8.57
C ASP A 579 -19.80 -11.99 10.00
N PRO A 580 -20.70 -12.93 10.37
CA PRO A 580 -21.43 -12.88 11.65
C PRO A 580 -20.57 -12.98 12.90
N HIS A 581 -19.41 -13.61 12.78
CA HIS A 581 -18.46 -13.78 13.89
C HIS A 581 -17.29 -12.80 13.82
N LEU A 582 -17.23 -11.94 12.79
CA LEU A 582 -16.11 -11.04 12.52
C LEU A 582 -14.76 -11.75 12.36
N ASP A 583 -14.79 -13.00 11.88
CA ASP A 583 -13.61 -13.83 11.66
C ASP A 583 -12.72 -13.21 10.58
N LEU A 584 -13.32 -12.71 9.49
CA LEU A 584 -12.57 -12.10 8.37
C LEU A 584 -11.95 -10.77 8.80
N HIS A 585 -12.70 -9.93 9.52
CA HIS A 585 -12.18 -8.66 10.04
C HIS A 585 -11.04 -8.89 11.04
N ALA A 586 -11.19 -9.83 11.98
CA ALA A 586 -10.15 -10.15 12.97
C ALA A 586 -8.88 -10.70 12.31
N LEU A 587 -9.05 -11.46 11.23
CA LEU A 587 -7.93 -11.98 10.44
C LEU A 587 -7.13 -10.85 9.78
N LEU A 588 -7.79 -9.85 9.22
CA LEU A 588 -7.10 -8.68 8.66
C LEU A 588 -6.35 -7.89 9.74
N VAL A 589 -6.90 -7.74 10.95
CA VAL A 589 -6.18 -7.12 12.08
C VAL A 589 -4.91 -7.88 12.41
N ARG A 590 -4.98 -9.23 12.48
CA ARG A 590 -3.85 -10.12 12.73
C ARG A 590 -2.78 -9.98 11.65
N PHE A 591 -3.19 -10.09 10.39
CA PHE A 591 -2.29 -10.00 9.25
C PHE A 591 -1.64 -8.62 9.19
N LEU A 592 -2.43 -7.54 9.20
CA LEU A 592 -1.94 -6.17 9.09
C LEU A 592 -0.93 -5.86 10.20
N GLY A 593 -1.28 -6.17 11.45
CA GLY A 593 -0.38 -5.93 12.57
C GLY A 593 0.92 -6.72 12.47
N LEU A 594 0.86 -8.00 12.12
CA LEU A 594 2.07 -8.81 11.92
C LEU A 594 2.90 -8.38 10.71
N PHE A 595 2.26 -7.92 9.65
CA PHE A 595 2.91 -7.43 8.44
C PHE A 595 3.70 -6.16 8.76
N VAL A 596 3.08 -5.21 9.45
CA VAL A 596 3.70 -3.97 9.92
C VAL A 596 4.86 -4.26 10.88
N LEU A 597 4.68 -5.20 11.82
CA LEU A 597 5.75 -5.63 12.71
C LEU A 597 6.91 -6.28 11.93
N SER A 598 6.61 -7.09 10.91
CA SER A 598 7.63 -7.71 10.06
C SER A 598 8.44 -6.68 9.27
N LEU A 599 7.80 -5.62 8.77
CA LEU A 599 8.51 -4.51 8.09
C LEU A 599 9.32 -3.65 9.07
N SER A 600 8.79 -3.41 10.28
CA SER A 600 9.40 -2.52 11.26
C SER A 600 10.54 -3.13 12.07
N GLU A 601 10.58 -4.46 12.25
CA GLU A 601 11.51 -5.13 13.19
C GLU A 601 12.84 -5.60 12.55
N HIS A 602 12.96 -5.49 11.23
CA HIS A 602 14.19 -5.84 10.53
C HIS A 602 15.18 -4.67 10.51
N GLU A 603 16.40 -4.86 11.04
CA GLU A 603 17.40 -3.78 10.96
C GLU A 603 17.76 -3.51 9.50
N VAL A 604 18.20 -4.54 8.77
CA VAL A 604 18.38 -4.48 7.30
C VAL A 604 17.02 -4.64 6.64
N VAL A 605 16.64 -3.72 5.75
CA VAL A 605 15.33 -3.79 5.06
C VAL A 605 15.17 -5.12 4.32
N ASP A 606 14.10 -5.86 4.61
CA ASP A 606 13.84 -7.16 3.99
C ASP A 606 13.02 -7.01 2.70
N SER A 607 13.62 -6.46 1.65
CA SER A 607 13.03 -6.36 0.31
C SER A 607 13.79 -7.23 -0.69
N ARG A 608 13.08 -7.96 -1.57
CA ARG A 608 13.69 -8.85 -2.57
C ARG A 608 13.76 -8.20 -3.93
N THR A 609 14.92 -7.62 -4.26
CA THR A 609 15.11 -6.87 -5.50
C THR A 609 15.05 -7.77 -6.73
N ARG A 610 15.52 -9.02 -6.64
CA ARG A 610 15.47 -9.98 -7.75
C ARG A 610 14.04 -10.27 -8.21
N LEU A 611 13.09 -10.39 -7.27
CA LEU A 611 11.69 -10.66 -7.60
C LEU A 611 11.07 -9.50 -8.38
N TYR A 612 11.40 -8.26 -8.00
CA TYR A 612 10.97 -7.07 -8.72
C TYR A 612 11.47 -7.04 -10.15
N PHE A 613 12.79 -7.13 -10.37
CA PHE A 613 13.34 -7.08 -11.73
C PHE A 613 12.93 -8.28 -12.58
N LEU A 614 12.74 -9.45 -11.97
CA LEU A 614 12.21 -10.62 -12.69
C LEU A 614 10.78 -10.36 -13.18
N LYS A 615 9.92 -9.73 -12.37
CA LYS A 615 8.56 -9.37 -12.78
C LYS A 615 8.57 -8.27 -13.83
N ALA A 616 9.43 -7.26 -13.69
CA ALA A 616 9.62 -6.22 -14.70
C ALA A 616 10.03 -6.82 -16.05
N GLN A 617 11.03 -7.71 -16.07
CA GLN A 617 11.46 -8.41 -17.28
C GLN A 617 10.32 -9.26 -17.88
N GLN A 618 9.57 -9.99 -17.06
CA GLN A 618 8.43 -10.79 -17.52
C GLN A 618 7.36 -9.92 -18.18
N TYR A 619 7.00 -8.78 -17.58
CA TYR A 619 6.00 -7.87 -18.13
C TYR A 619 6.48 -7.16 -19.38
N PHE A 620 7.75 -6.77 -19.42
CA PHE A 620 8.37 -6.20 -20.59
C PHE A 620 8.34 -7.18 -21.78
N ASN A 621 8.75 -8.44 -21.56
CA ASN A 621 8.70 -9.48 -22.58
C ASN A 621 7.26 -9.80 -23.02
N GLN A 622 6.29 -9.78 -22.10
CA GLN A 622 4.87 -9.93 -22.44
C GLN A 622 4.37 -8.80 -23.33
N MET A 623 4.83 -7.57 -23.08
CA MET A 623 4.52 -6.39 -23.90
C MET A 623 5.13 -6.52 -25.29
N LEU A 624 6.41 -6.90 -25.40
CA LEU A 624 7.04 -7.14 -26.71
C LEU A 624 6.32 -8.24 -27.49
N ASN A 625 6.06 -9.38 -26.86
CA ASN A 625 5.37 -10.50 -27.51
C ASN A 625 3.96 -10.14 -27.99
N ALA A 626 3.24 -9.28 -27.25
CA ALA A 626 1.91 -8.82 -27.65
C ALA A 626 1.96 -7.93 -28.90
N ASN A 627 3.07 -7.22 -29.12
CA ASN A 627 3.26 -6.25 -30.21
C ASN A 627 4.27 -6.73 -31.27
N GLN A 628 4.60 -8.03 -31.28
CA GLN A 628 5.60 -8.62 -32.18
C GLN A 628 5.41 -8.24 -33.66
N PRO A 629 4.18 -8.20 -34.23
CA PRO A 629 4.00 -7.85 -35.64
C PRO A 629 4.50 -6.44 -36.00
N LEU A 630 4.28 -5.46 -35.10
CA LEU A 630 4.76 -4.09 -35.29
C LEU A 630 6.27 -3.98 -35.07
N ILE A 631 6.79 -4.71 -34.07
CA ILE A 631 8.23 -4.76 -33.80
C ILE A 631 8.99 -5.36 -34.99
N ASP A 632 8.48 -6.43 -35.60
CA ASP A 632 9.08 -7.04 -36.77
C ASP A 632 9.10 -6.07 -37.97
N LEU A 633 8.00 -5.33 -38.17
CA LEU A 633 7.89 -4.30 -39.21
C LEU A 633 8.91 -3.17 -39.04
N TRP A 634 9.15 -2.74 -37.80
CA TRP A 634 10.01 -1.61 -37.47
C TRP A 634 11.46 -1.99 -37.16
N SER A 635 11.74 -3.27 -37.02
CA SER A 635 13.04 -3.82 -36.58
C SER A 635 14.25 -3.24 -37.34
N ASN A 636 14.11 -3.05 -38.66
CA ASN A 636 15.15 -2.54 -39.56
C ASN A 636 15.10 -1.02 -39.76
N THR A 637 14.13 -0.31 -39.17
CA THR A 637 14.03 1.13 -39.30
C THR A 637 15.12 1.81 -38.50
N THR A 638 15.83 2.75 -39.13
CA THR A 638 16.90 3.51 -38.50
C THR A 638 16.33 4.65 -37.67
N VAL A 639 16.83 4.79 -36.45
CA VAL A 639 16.43 5.85 -35.53
C VAL A 639 17.27 7.10 -35.80
N ALA A 640 16.62 8.26 -35.92
CA ALA A 640 17.33 9.51 -36.15
C ALA A 640 18.26 9.85 -34.99
N TYR A 641 19.51 10.22 -35.32
CA TYR A 641 20.59 10.45 -34.36
C TYR A 641 20.24 11.48 -33.27
N GLY A 642 19.35 12.43 -33.56
CA GLY A 642 18.92 13.45 -32.61
C GLY A 642 18.26 12.90 -31.33
N PHE A 643 17.50 11.80 -31.43
CA PHE A 643 16.75 11.23 -30.30
C PHE A 643 17.63 10.51 -29.28
N LEU A 644 18.77 9.95 -29.72
CA LEU A 644 19.67 9.17 -28.88
C LEU A 644 20.96 9.91 -28.53
N LYS A 645 21.17 11.10 -29.09
CA LYS A 645 22.38 11.90 -28.91
C LYS A 645 22.63 12.10 -27.41
N THR A 646 23.81 11.73 -26.93
CA THR A 646 24.26 11.79 -25.52
C THR A 646 23.66 10.77 -24.55
N THR A 647 22.85 9.82 -25.01
CA THR A 647 22.38 8.70 -24.16
C THR A 647 23.47 7.64 -23.99
N SER A 648 23.49 6.98 -22.85
CA SER A 648 24.36 5.84 -22.61
C SER A 648 23.88 4.57 -23.33
N LEU A 649 22.60 4.52 -23.72
CA LEU A 649 22.05 3.52 -24.62
C LEU A 649 22.77 3.50 -25.97
N GLN A 650 22.95 4.68 -26.58
CA GLN A 650 23.68 4.80 -27.85
C GLN A 650 25.09 4.22 -27.75
N TYR A 651 25.82 4.62 -26.71
CA TYR A 651 27.20 4.19 -26.50
C TYR A 651 27.29 2.67 -26.39
N ASP A 652 26.43 2.04 -25.58
CA ASP A 652 26.47 0.59 -25.38
C ASP A 652 26.07 -0.19 -26.65
N ILE A 653 25.14 0.33 -27.45
CA ILE A 653 24.78 -0.27 -28.75
C ILE A 653 25.98 -0.20 -29.71
N GLN A 654 26.62 0.97 -29.82
CA GLN A 654 27.75 1.18 -30.73
C GLN A 654 28.97 0.38 -30.31
N GLU A 655 29.24 0.29 -29.01
CA GLU A 655 30.28 -0.56 -28.43
C GLU A 655 30.02 -2.04 -28.75
N LYS A 656 28.79 -2.53 -28.55
CA LYS A 656 28.40 -3.92 -28.87
C LYS A 656 28.51 -4.25 -30.36
N LYS A 657 28.28 -3.28 -31.24
CA LYS A 657 28.42 -3.43 -32.69
C LYS A 657 29.85 -3.26 -33.21
N GLU A 658 30.77 -2.79 -32.37
CA GLU A 658 32.12 -2.36 -32.76
C GLU A 658 32.10 -1.33 -33.91
N ASN A 659 31.03 -0.53 -34.02
CA ASN A 659 30.83 0.44 -35.11
C ASN A 659 30.22 1.75 -34.60
N TRP A 660 31.09 2.75 -34.40
CA TRP A 660 30.73 4.07 -33.86
C TRP A 660 29.92 4.96 -34.81
N ASP A 661 30.02 4.72 -36.13
CA ASP A 661 29.28 5.46 -37.16
C ASP A 661 28.06 4.69 -37.69
N GLY A 662 27.81 3.49 -37.12
CA GLY A 662 26.72 2.62 -37.53
C GLY A 662 25.35 3.20 -37.22
N ALA A 663 24.40 3.02 -38.14
CA ALA A 663 23.01 3.34 -37.89
C ALA A 663 22.45 2.42 -36.77
N ILE A 664 21.68 3.03 -35.87
CA ILE A 664 20.99 2.34 -34.78
C ILE A 664 19.57 2.02 -35.25
N THR A 665 19.16 0.77 -35.11
CA THR A 665 17.81 0.32 -35.44
C THR A 665 17.00 0.08 -34.17
N ILE A 666 15.68 -0.05 -34.33
CA ILE A 666 14.77 -0.36 -33.22
C ILE A 666 15.06 -1.73 -32.63
N TYR A 667 15.46 -2.69 -33.45
CA TYR A 667 15.92 -3.99 -32.97
C TYR A 667 17.08 -3.86 -31.99
N ASP A 668 18.07 -3.01 -32.28
CA ASP A 668 19.21 -2.82 -31.39
C ASP A 668 18.80 -2.27 -30.03
N ILE A 669 17.85 -1.32 -30.01
CA ILE A 669 17.33 -0.70 -28.78
C ILE A 669 16.65 -1.76 -27.91
N PHE A 670 15.72 -2.52 -28.46
CA PHE A 670 15.00 -3.54 -27.70
C PHE A 670 15.89 -4.71 -27.29
N SER A 671 16.84 -5.12 -28.15
CA SER A 671 17.85 -6.12 -27.80
C SER A 671 18.69 -5.66 -26.62
N GLN A 672 19.19 -4.41 -26.66
CA GLN A 672 20.04 -3.87 -25.60
C GLN A 672 19.29 -3.69 -24.28
N LEU A 673 18.03 -3.27 -24.33
CA LEU A 673 17.17 -3.16 -23.14
C LEU A 673 16.85 -4.54 -22.55
N THR A 674 16.57 -5.54 -23.38
CA THR A 674 16.32 -6.93 -22.93
C THR A 674 17.54 -7.52 -22.24
N ASP A 675 18.74 -7.30 -22.81
CA ASP A 675 20.01 -7.73 -22.21
C ASP A 675 20.26 -7.05 -20.87
N LEU A 676 20.01 -5.73 -20.79
CA LEU A 676 20.15 -4.99 -19.53
C LEU A 676 19.18 -5.50 -18.45
N PHE A 677 17.94 -5.85 -18.79
CA PHE A 677 17.02 -6.51 -17.85
C PHE A 677 17.60 -7.82 -17.34
N GLN A 678 18.12 -8.68 -18.22
CA GLN A 678 18.70 -9.96 -17.81
C GLN A 678 19.91 -9.77 -16.89
N MET A 679 20.82 -8.84 -17.25
CA MET A 679 21.97 -8.49 -16.42
C MET A 679 21.53 -7.94 -15.06
N THR A 680 20.49 -7.11 -15.02
CA THR A 680 19.96 -6.52 -13.79
C THR A 680 19.33 -7.58 -12.89
N VAL A 681 18.63 -8.57 -13.44
CA VAL A 681 18.06 -9.68 -12.64
C VAL A 681 19.17 -10.49 -11.96
N GLU A 682 20.25 -10.81 -12.67
CA GLU A 682 21.39 -11.54 -12.08
C GLU A 682 22.16 -10.69 -11.06
N GLN A 683 22.32 -9.39 -11.32
CA GLN A 683 22.95 -8.50 -10.36
C GLN A 683 22.09 -8.31 -9.12
N ALA A 684 20.77 -8.18 -9.27
CA ALA A 684 19.83 -8.10 -8.16
C ALA A 684 19.86 -9.37 -7.29
N ARG A 685 20.05 -10.55 -7.89
CA ARG A 685 20.30 -11.79 -7.13
C ARG A 685 21.56 -11.69 -6.27
N THR A 686 22.65 -11.18 -6.83
CA THR A 686 23.92 -10.99 -6.11
C THR A 686 23.77 -9.95 -5.00
N PHE A 687 23.03 -8.87 -5.26
CA PHE A 687 22.73 -7.83 -4.28
C PHE A 687 21.87 -8.35 -3.13
N ASP A 688 20.84 -9.15 -3.41
CA ASP A 688 20.01 -9.79 -2.38
C ASP A 688 20.84 -10.72 -1.47
N LEU A 689 21.80 -11.47 -2.03
CA LEU A 689 22.74 -12.31 -1.26
C LEU A 689 23.70 -11.47 -0.41
N TYR A 690 24.22 -10.37 -0.96
CA TYR A 690 25.04 -9.42 -0.22
C TYR A 690 24.29 -8.83 0.97
N ASN A 691 23.02 -8.47 0.80
CA ASN A 691 22.19 -7.92 1.87
C ASN A 691 21.98 -8.95 3.01
N GLN A 692 21.77 -10.23 2.66
CA GLN A 692 21.74 -11.32 3.63
C GLN A 692 23.08 -11.49 4.36
N GLU A 693 24.21 -11.38 3.65
CA GLU A 693 25.54 -11.41 4.27
C GLU A 693 25.73 -10.24 5.27
N VAL A 694 25.31 -9.03 4.90
CA VAL A 694 25.37 -7.87 5.79
C VAL A 694 24.52 -8.08 7.04
N GLU A 695 23.31 -8.65 6.92
CA GLU A 695 22.47 -9.00 8.07
C GLU A 695 23.13 -10.08 8.97
N ASN A 696 23.76 -11.09 8.37
CA ASN A 696 24.52 -12.11 9.11
C ASN A 696 25.73 -11.50 9.84
N LEU A 697 26.46 -10.58 9.22
CA LEU A 697 27.57 -9.86 9.86
C LEU A 697 27.06 -8.95 11.00
N TRP A 698 25.88 -8.35 10.83
CA TRP A 698 25.24 -7.50 11.83
C TRP A 698 24.83 -8.28 13.09
N THR A 699 24.46 -9.54 12.94
CA THR A 699 24.07 -10.45 14.04
C THR A 699 25.23 -11.25 14.62
N THR A 700 26.36 -11.35 13.91
CA THR A 700 27.56 -12.07 14.36
C THR A 700 28.22 -11.42 15.58
N ASP A 701 28.60 -12.24 16.56
CA ASP A 701 29.32 -11.79 17.76
C ASP A 701 30.80 -11.52 17.47
N TYR A 702 31.27 -10.33 17.86
CA TYR A 702 32.68 -9.95 17.79
C TYR A 702 33.27 -9.71 19.19
N PRO A 703 34.55 -10.07 19.43
CA PRO A 703 35.29 -9.63 20.60
C PRO A 703 35.38 -8.10 20.65
N TRP A 704 35.42 -7.52 21.86
CA TRP A 704 35.44 -6.07 22.07
C TRP A 704 36.60 -5.35 21.37
N TYR A 705 37.78 -5.98 21.27
CA TYR A 705 38.97 -5.41 20.61
C TYR A 705 38.84 -5.34 19.08
N ARG A 706 37.82 -5.96 18.47
CA ARG A 706 37.50 -5.85 17.03
C ARG A 706 36.50 -4.72 16.72
N MET A 707 36.51 -3.64 17.51
CA MET A 707 35.58 -2.50 17.35
C MET A 707 35.62 -1.89 15.93
N ILE A 708 36.80 -1.77 15.32
CA ILE A 708 36.95 -1.26 13.94
C ILE A 708 36.14 -2.10 12.95
N ARG A 709 36.10 -3.43 13.13
CA ARG A 709 35.29 -4.32 12.29
C ARG A 709 33.80 -4.05 12.48
N LYS A 710 33.34 -3.78 13.71
CA LYS A 710 31.94 -3.39 13.96
C LYS A 710 31.58 -2.07 13.27
N ILE A 711 32.48 -1.08 13.29
CA ILE A 711 32.29 0.19 12.58
C ILE A 711 32.17 -0.05 11.06
N HIS A 712 33.01 -0.93 10.51
CA HIS A 712 32.94 -1.28 9.09
C HIS A 712 31.62 -1.99 8.74
N VAL A 713 31.16 -2.92 9.59
CA VAL A 713 29.85 -3.59 9.43
C VAL A 713 28.70 -2.58 9.54
N TYR A 714 28.79 -1.60 10.44
CA TYR A 714 27.81 -0.52 10.55
C TYR A 714 27.76 0.36 9.29
N ALA A 715 28.91 0.69 8.71
CA ALA A 715 28.96 1.42 7.45
C ALA A 715 28.29 0.62 6.31
N LYS A 716 28.59 -0.68 6.19
CA LYS A 716 27.92 -1.57 5.23
C LYS A 716 26.41 -1.59 5.43
N PHE A 717 25.95 -1.77 6.68
CA PHE A 717 24.55 -1.72 7.07
C PHE A 717 23.85 -0.44 6.59
N LYS A 718 24.45 0.73 6.86
CA LYS A 718 23.89 2.02 6.44
C LYS A 718 23.81 2.18 4.92
N VAL A 719 24.84 1.75 4.19
CA VAL A 719 24.86 1.80 2.73
C VAL A 719 23.82 0.85 2.14
N THR A 720 23.69 -0.36 2.69
CA THR A 720 22.68 -1.33 2.26
C THR A 720 21.26 -0.78 2.42
N ASN A 721 20.91 -0.29 3.61
CA ASN A 721 19.58 0.30 3.84
C ASN A 721 19.34 1.51 2.93
N TYR A 722 20.33 2.37 2.75
CA TYR A 722 20.25 3.52 1.85
C TYR A 722 19.86 3.09 0.42
N LYS A 723 20.51 2.05 -0.11
CA LYS A 723 20.24 1.54 -1.46
C LYS A 723 18.84 0.91 -1.55
N LEU A 724 18.46 0.07 -0.58
CA LEU A 724 17.16 -0.62 -0.59
C LEU A 724 15.98 0.34 -0.48
N LEU A 725 16.07 1.31 0.43
CA LEU A 725 14.99 2.26 0.70
C LEU A 725 14.73 3.25 -0.44
N ARG A 726 15.68 3.42 -1.35
CA ARG A 726 15.59 4.39 -2.45
C ARG A 726 15.45 3.73 -3.82
N LEU A 727 15.35 2.40 -3.87
CA LEU A 727 15.32 1.65 -5.14
C LEU A 727 14.24 2.14 -6.10
N GLU A 728 12.97 2.21 -5.66
CA GLU A 728 11.85 2.67 -6.51
C GLU A 728 12.04 4.12 -6.97
N ARG A 729 12.37 5.02 -6.04
CA ARG A 729 12.59 6.43 -6.35
C ARG A 729 13.74 6.63 -7.34
N GLU A 730 14.80 5.85 -7.25
CA GLU A 730 15.92 5.90 -8.20
C GLU A 730 15.54 5.39 -9.59
N LEU A 731 14.57 4.49 -9.68
CA LEU A 731 13.99 4.02 -10.94
C LEU A 731 13.03 5.05 -11.56
N SER A 732 12.32 5.83 -10.74
CA SER A 732 11.22 6.71 -11.17
C SER A 732 11.62 8.15 -11.53
N GLN A 733 12.66 8.72 -10.91
CA GLN A 733 13.06 10.11 -11.18
C GLN A 733 13.08 10.40 -12.68
N MET A 734 12.36 11.41 -13.15
CA MET A 734 12.35 11.78 -14.56
C MET A 734 13.72 12.37 -14.93
N VAL A 735 14.01 12.33 -16.22
CA VAL A 735 15.24 12.82 -16.78
C VAL A 735 15.02 14.28 -17.19
N ASP A 736 15.72 15.22 -16.54
CA ASP A 736 15.55 16.68 -16.69
C ASP A 736 15.49 17.20 -18.14
N TRP A 737 16.06 16.49 -19.13
CA TRP A 737 16.02 16.92 -20.54
C TRP A 737 14.71 16.67 -21.29
N LEU A 738 13.67 16.11 -20.66
CA LEU A 738 12.30 16.11 -21.21
C LEU A 738 11.50 17.39 -20.87
N GLU A 739 11.98 18.22 -19.92
CA GLU A 739 11.33 19.50 -19.57
C GLU A 739 11.68 20.66 -20.53
N ASP A 740 12.76 20.53 -21.31
CA ASP A 740 13.29 21.61 -22.17
C ASP A 740 12.48 21.86 -23.46
N GLN A 741 11.40 21.12 -23.69
CA GLN A 741 10.43 21.39 -24.77
C GLN A 741 9.16 21.96 -24.14
N HIS A 742 9.05 23.29 -24.15
CA HIS A 742 7.83 24.03 -23.83
C HIS A 742 6.64 23.51 -24.66
N ASP A 743 5.85 22.63 -24.07
CA ASP A 743 4.43 22.47 -24.36
C ASP A 743 3.72 22.17 -23.02
N GLU A 744 2.76 23.02 -22.65
CA GLU A 744 1.91 22.94 -21.44
C GLU A 744 0.97 21.71 -21.44
N ILE A 745 1.32 20.60 -22.10
CA ILE A 745 0.42 19.47 -22.39
C ILE A 745 0.88 18.14 -21.77
N LEU A 746 2.07 18.05 -21.15
CA LEU A 746 2.54 16.81 -20.50
C LEU A 746 2.78 16.97 -18.99
N GLU A 747 1.89 17.68 -18.29
CA GLU A 747 1.70 17.55 -16.83
C GLU A 747 0.90 16.27 -16.47
N ASP A 748 0.91 15.25 -17.32
CA ASP A 748 0.20 14.00 -17.05
C ASP A 748 1.01 13.17 -16.03
N VAL A 749 0.43 13.06 -14.84
CA VAL A 749 0.89 12.38 -13.61
C VAL A 749 1.27 10.90 -13.84
N THR A 750 1.08 10.37 -15.05
CA THR A 750 1.04 8.96 -15.41
C THR A 750 2.35 8.36 -15.92
N TYR A 751 3.40 9.16 -16.18
CA TYR A 751 4.67 8.65 -16.75
C TYR A 751 5.85 8.58 -15.78
N HIS A 752 5.64 8.83 -14.48
CA HIS A 752 6.75 8.89 -13.51
C HIS A 752 7.31 7.50 -13.16
N HIS A 753 6.45 6.56 -12.80
CA HIS A 753 6.92 5.30 -12.24
C HIS A 753 7.58 4.38 -13.29
N PHE A 754 8.64 3.64 -12.91
CA PHE A 754 9.40 2.81 -13.84
C PHE A 754 8.59 1.69 -14.51
N MET A 755 7.86 0.89 -13.70
CA MET A 755 7.13 -0.27 -14.19
C MET A 755 5.61 -0.07 -14.32
N PHE A 756 4.98 0.66 -13.41
CA PHE A 756 3.52 0.77 -13.30
C PHE A 756 3.02 2.11 -13.85
N ASP A 757 2.09 2.05 -14.80
CA ASP A 757 1.43 3.22 -15.36
C ASP A 757 -0.08 2.94 -15.41
N VAL A 758 -0.91 3.99 -15.44
CA VAL A 758 -2.37 3.84 -15.58
C VAL A 758 -2.72 3.80 -17.07
N PRO A 759 -3.29 2.69 -17.59
CA PRO A 759 -3.67 2.61 -19.01
C PRO A 759 -4.77 3.60 -19.36
N GLN A 760 -4.52 4.41 -20.38
CA GLN A 760 -5.45 5.40 -20.89
C GLN A 760 -6.48 4.81 -21.85
N GLY A 761 -7.55 5.59 -22.06
CA GLY A 761 -8.61 5.24 -22.99
C GLY A 761 -9.62 4.22 -22.45
N VAL A 762 -10.53 3.84 -23.35
CA VAL A 762 -11.70 3.02 -23.03
C VAL A 762 -11.42 1.57 -23.42
N GLN A 763 -11.09 0.77 -22.42
CA GLN A 763 -10.70 -0.64 -22.57
C GLN A 763 -11.42 -1.49 -21.53
N SER A 764 -11.44 -2.80 -21.74
CA SER A 764 -12.00 -3.69 -20.72
C SER A 764 -11.14 -3.68 -19.46
N VAL A 765 -11.74 -3.92 -18.29
CA VAL A 765 -11.03 -4.00 -17.00
C VAL A 765 -9.89 -5.02 -17.06
N ARG A 766 -10.15 -6.18 -17.70
CA ARG A 766 -9.13 -7.23 -17.89
C ARG A 766 -7.95 -6.76 -18.76
N GLU A 767 -8.20 -5.96 -19.78
CA GLU A 767 -7.14 -5.37 -20.61
C GLU A 767 -6.36 -4.31 -19.83
N LYS A 768 -7.05 -3.45 -19.07
CA LYS A 768 -6.40 -2.47 -18.20
C LYS A 768 -5.52 -3.14 -17.15
N GLU A 769 -5.99 -4.21 -16.51
CA GLU A 769 -5.19 -5.03 -15.60
C GLU A 769 -3.98 -5.66 -16.30
N LYS A 770 -4.17 -6.21 -17.51
CA LYS A 770 -3.08 -6.81 -18.29
C LYS A 770 -2.00 -5.78 -18.64
N ARG A 771 -2.41 -4.56 -18.96
CA ARG A 771 -1.59 -3.40 -19.36
C ARG A 771 -1.14 -2.52 -18.19
N GLY A 772 -1.49 -2.87 -16.94
CA GLY A 772 -1.10 -2.12 -15.73
C GLY A 772 0.40 -2.13 -15.40
N ALA A 773 1.24 -2.63 -16.31
CA ALA A 773 2.68 -2.46 -16.31
C ALA A 773 3.12 -2.09 -17.73
N PHE A 774 3.97 -1.06 -17.86
CA PHE A 774 4.41 -0.49 -19.14
C PHE A 774 3.24 -0.03 -20.03
N ALA A 775 2.21 0.60 -19.45
CA ALA A 775 1.01 1.00 -20.18
C ALA A 775 1.34 2.00 -21.31
N ALA A 776 2.27 2.91 -21.04
CA ALA A 776 2.78 3.88 -22.01
C ALA A 776 3.33 3.24 -23.29
N PHE A 777 3.99 2.08 -23.18
CA PHE A 777 4.45 1.35 -24.37
C PHE A 777 3.27 0.80 -25.15
N TYR A 778 2.28 0.19 -24.49
CA TYR A 778 1.09 -0.31 -25.16
C TYR A 778 0.34 0.80 -25.91
N GLU A 779 0.22 1.98 -25.31
CA GLU A 779 -0.37 3.16 -25.94
C GLU A 779 0.42 3.61 -27.17
N ALA A 780 1.75 3.74 -27.04
CA ALA A 780 2.59 4.15 -28.17
C ALA A 780 2.57 3.12 -29.33
N PHE A 781 2.41 1.82 -29.02
CA PHE A 781 2.17 0.79 -30.03
C PHE A 781 0.80 0.91 -30.69
N ASP A 782 -0.26 1.14 -29.92
CA ASP A 782 -1.61 1.34 -30.44
C ASP A 782 -1.68 2.57 -31.36
N ASP A 783 -0.99 3.66 -31.01
CA ASP A 783 -0.89 4.90 -31.78
C ASP A 783 0.07 4.81 -32.98
N HIS A 784 0.79 3.68 -33.13
CA HIS A 784 1.83 3.49 -34.14
C HIS A 784 2.94 4.56 -34.08
N SER A 785 3.18 5.13 -32.90
CA SER A 785 4.18 6.18 -32.67
C SER A 785 5.56 5.59 -32.38
N MET A 786 6.36 5.46 -33.44
CA MET A 786 7.74 5.00 -33.33
C MET A 786 8.61 5.91 -32.46
N GLU A 787 8.34 7.21 -32.51
CA GLU A 787 9.09 8.23 -31.77
C GLU A 787 8.93 8.04 -30.25
N ASP A 788 7.69 7.88 -29.78
CA ASP A 788 7.41 7.72 -28.36
C ASP A 788 7.96 6.40 -27.80
N ILE A 789 7.92 5.34 -28.60
CA ILE A 789 8.54 4.05 -28.24
C ILE A 789 10.04 4.20 -28.02
N VAL A 790 10.74 4.89 -28.92
CA VAL A 790 12.19 5.13 -28.79
C VAL A 790 12.49 5.98 -27.56
N LYS A 791 11.73 7.05 -27.31
CA LYS A 791 11.88 7.90 -26.13
C LYS A 791 11.67 7.11 -24.83
N LEU A 792 10.59 6.34 -24.74
CA LEU A 792 10.27 5.49 -23.60
C LEU A 792 11.37 4.43 -23.37
N ALA A 793 11.83 3.75 -24.43
CA ALA A 793 12.88 2.75 -24.33
C ALA A 793 14.20 3.36 -23.84
N ALA A 794 14.60 4.52 -24.37
CA ALA A 794 15.79 5.23 -23.90
C ALA A 794 15.67 5.66 -22.43
N ALA A 795 14.54 6.25 -22.04
CA ALA A 795 14.30 6.68 -20.67
C ALA A 795 14.36 5.50 -19.67
N LYS A 796 13.65 4.40 -19.95
CA LYS A 796 13.68 3.21 -19.09
C LYS A 796 15.06 2.56 -19.07
N TYR A 797 15.80 2.58 -20.18
CA TYR A 797 17.17 2.07 -20.25
C TYR A 797 18.11 2.83 -19.31
N GLU A 798 18.13 4.17 -19.38
CA GLU A 798 19.00 5.00 -18.54
C GLU A 798 18.74 4.76 -17.04
N ARG A 799 17.46 4.65 -16.66
CA ARG A 799 17.06 4.39 -15.26
C ARG A 799 17.47 3.01 -14.79
N LEU A 800 17.17 2.00 -15.59
CA LEU A 800 17.57 0.63 -15.29
C LEU A 800 19.09 0.51 -15.18
N LYS A 801 19.85 1.18 -16.05
CA LYS A 801 21.32 1.15 -16.05
C LYS A 801 21.90 1.91 -14.87
N ALA A 802 21.32 3.04 -14.49
CA ALA A 802 21.72 3.78 -13.29
C ALA A 802 21.56 2.91 -12.03
N VAL A 803 20.43 2.22 -11.91
CA VAL A 803 20.19 1.31 -10.78
C VAL A 803 21.10 0.09 -10.85
N TYR A 804 21.26 -0.54 -12.02
CA TYR A 804 22.21 -1.63 -12.25
C TYR A 804 23.60 -1.29 -11.73
N LYS A 805 24.14 -0.11 -12.08
CA LYS A 805 25.45 0.37 -11.59
C LYS A 805 25.49 0.57 -10.07
N LYS A 806 24.38 0.99 -9.45
CA LYS A 806 24.31 1.20 -7.99
C LYS A 806 24.20 -0.10 -7.20
N ILE A 807 23.59 -1.14 -7.76
CA ILE A 807 23.48 -2.46 -7.12
C ILE A 807 24.64 -3.40 -7.47
N THR A 808 25.52 -2.98 -8.41
CA THR A 808 26.86 -3.54 -8.62
C THR A 808 27.79 -3.07 -7.51
#